data_AF-A0A367LCZ1-F1
#
_entry.id   AF-A0A367LCZ1-F1
#
_cell.length_a   1.000
_cell.length_b   1.000
_cell.length_c   1.000
_cell.angle_alpha   90.00
_cell.angle_beta   90.00
_cell.angle_gamma   90.00
#
_symmetry.space_group_name_H-M   'P 1'
#
loop_
_entity.id
_entity.type
_entity.pdbx_description
1 polymer ?
#
loop_
_entity_poly.entity_id
_entity_poly.type
_entity_poly.pdbx_seq_one_letter_code
_entity_poly.pdbx_strand_id
1 'polypeptide(L)'
;MNGSLGEALPLDAADYDAMDHLNLLFSHPSAISSISQVSQTLRARQKQLTDEIEALESAQAYKPDSSLERMQSAQSELAQLFRKIETVRSRAIETEQNITSMTADIKRLDGTKRNLTLSMTALKRLQMLTTAYEQLRGLAKARQYRECAGLLQAVVQLMRHFNSYRSIEQIATLSREVSELQRQLLEQICEDFEIAFAKDEVAANKGTLVEACYVMDALGDAAKSRLTTWYVNTELREYRQLFRGNDEAGSLDNIGRRYAWFKRMMKRHEDDHAMLFPAHWRINELLATAFCEGTRDDFRGILERSMRRADGNKADVNLLLSCLQETLDFEQGLEKRFSSEARGSIDTLSSVEERTQSFGGLISVAFEPYLSLWVESQDRQLASMIPKYRSQPPLPPGEEFSPQAVMTSAIELFHFYKLTLSQCARLSPNESLLDLSKTLAKYLDEYAQQVLLHKLQGGGLSVQDAVLVLNTADFWHVNANQLEDSIKKRIESELAPKVDLTSQSDAFLGVASAAVLALVHMVELDCEGVWREMRNTNWSSMDSAGDQSSYVGELVEHVDDKAREIMAVVTKQQYARAFCDHLVEHLATSFINSMVQCRPISEVGAQQMLVDKYALTKSFGKLLSHHNSQAAPSSFVRRVEQSMNRMDPLLKTLQVRASPPEGLVQAYLIHIADRSDSNFRKILDLKGVRKKDQAHLMELFAVHRESSSNENKLVASSALLTPLMSSTGLGSMGAAALDGGSLGEKLLSAARDMGGGAATAAVPGGVEKATMNENLRNIGKFFRKDFGGLGARFGKRDGSVGAEEKQQRPSSLAPGYQISTTFLATAKLNATRLGRTLRSSAGLYTAVITTTIGLRNQSAQQQARKMHSKVIIIGSGPAAHTAAVYLSRAELKPVLYEGFMANGTAAGGQLTTTTEVENYPGFDKGIMGQELMDKMRAQSERFGTKIVTDTVTKLDLSQRPFRYSTEFSPNETHTADAVVVATGASARRLNLKGEEEYWQKGISACAVCDGALPLFRKKPLYVIGGGDSAAEEATFLTKYASHVTVLVRRDVLRASKTMASRLLAHDKVTVRFNASATEVRGPGGDGCMSHLVVKDNVTGKEEVVEASGLFYAVGHDPATSLVKGQLEMDAEGYIVTTPGTASTSIPGVFAAGDVQDKRYRQAITSAGTGCMAALEAERYLAEME
;
A
#
# COMPACT_ATOMS: atom_id res chain seq x y z
N MET A 1 17.42 107.29 -66.50
CA MET A 1 16.80 106.35 -67.47
C MET A 1 17.81 105.23 -67.67
N ASN A 2 17.70 104.08 -67.01
CA ASN A 2 16.79 102.92 -67.18
C ASN A 2 17.35 101.86 -68.15
N GLY A 3 17.56 100.63 -67.66
CA GLY A 3 17.79 99.42 -68.47
C GLY A 3 18.33 98.24 -67.66
N SER A 4 17.51 97.21 -67.47
CA SER A 4 17.79 95.93 -66.79
C SER A 4 18.09 94.80 -67.79
N LEU A 5 18.76 93.74 -67.30
CA LEU A 5 18.75 92.30 -67.70
C LEU A 5 20.05 91.70 -68.29
N GLY A 6 20.55 90.63 -67.63
CA GLY A 6 21.51 89.64 -68.11
C GLY A 6 22.26 88.87 -67.00
N GLU A 7 21.70 87.78 -66.45
CA GLU A 7 22.38 86.75 -65.62
C GLU A 7 23.43 85.99 -66.48
N ALA A 8 24.70 85.82 -66.07
CA ALA A 8 25.32 84.84 -65.15
C ALA A 8 25.98 83.64 -65.85
N LEU A 9 27.29 83.46 -65.64
CA LEU A 9 28.00 82.17 -65.56
C LEU A 9 29.18 82.33 -64.58
N PRO A 10 29.20 81.62 -63.43
CA PRO A 10 30.32 81.61 -62.49
C PRO A 10 31.61 81.07 -63.13
N LEU A 11 32.77 81.53 -62.66
CA LEU A 11 34.11 81.06 -63.06
C LEU A 11 34.30 79.53 -62.96
N ASP A 12 33.44 78.85 -62.19
CA ASP A 12 33.48 77.42 -61.92
C ASP A 12 32.59 76.59 -62.87
N ALA A 13 32.00 77.21 -63.89
CA ALA A 13 31.23 76.47 -64.90
C ALA A 13 32.17 75.60 -65.75
N ALA A 14 31.80 74.33 -65.96
CA ALA A 14 32.58 73.43 -66.82
C ALA A 14 32.75 73.96 -68.25
N ASP A 15 31.76 74.73 -68.71
CA ASP A 15 31.67 75.29 -70.06
C ASP A 15 32.10 76.78 -70.08
N TYR A 16 32.90 77.20 -69.09
CA TYR A 16 33.36 78.58 -68.92
C TYR A 16 34.20 79.05 -70.12
N ASP A 17 33.66 79.97 -70.92
CA ASP A 17 34.38 80.62 -72.02
C ASP A 17 34.99 81.95 -71.55
N ALA A 18 36.33 81.96 -71.52
CA ALA A 18 37.11 83.12 -71.10
C ALA A 18 36.93 84.33 -72.01
N MET A 19 36.60 84.15 -73.30
CA MET A 19 36.44 85.26 -74.24
C MET A 19 35.16 86.05 -73.97
N ASP A 20 34.06 85.39 -73.66
CA ASP A 20 32.80 86.06 -73.32
C ASP A 20 32.92 86.81 -71.99
N HIS A 21 33.60 86.24 -70.99
CA HIS A 21 33.84 86.94 -69.71
C HIS A 21 34.75 88.17 -69.90
N LEU A 22 35.76 88.07 -70.76
CA LEU A 22 36.60 89.22 -71.12
C LEU A 22 35.82 90.29 -71.90
N ASN A 23 34.95 89.90 -72.83
CA ASN A 23 34.10 90.84 -73.57
C ASN A 23 33.09 91.55 -72.65
N LEU A 24 32.63 90.90 -71.58
CA LEU A 24 31.77 91.50 -70.55
C LEU A 24 32.51 92.51 -69.68
N LEU A 25 33.76 92.20 -69.32
CA LEU A 25 34.63 93.09 -68.54
C LEU A 25 35.11 94.31 -69.36
N PHE A 26 35.30 94.16 -70.66
CA PHE A 26 35.78 95.22 -71.57
C PHE A 26 34.74 95.61 -72.61
N SER A 27 33.55 95.98 -72.15
CA SER A 27 32.42 96.36 -73.01
C SER A 27 32.46 97.82 -73.49
N HIS A 28 33.28 98.68 -72.88
CA HIS A 28 33.41 100.09 -73.28
C HIS A 28 34.87 100.60 -73.29
N PRO A 29 35.20 101.60 -74.14
CA PRO A 29 36.57 102.08 -74.32
C PRO A 29 37.22 102.68 -73.05
N SER A 30 36.42 103.16 -72.09
CA SER A 30 36.90 103.70 -70.80
C SER A 30 37.38 102.63 -69.80
N ALA A 31 37.20 101.33 -70.10
CA ALA A 31 37.66 100.23 -69.24
C ALA A 31 39.12 99.80 -69.48
N ILE A 32 39.82 100.34 -70.48
CA ILE A 32 41.19 99.92 -70.84
C ILE A 32 42.23 100.28 -69.75
N SER A 33 41.95 101.23 -68.86
CA SER A 33 42.88 101.62 -67.81
C SER A 33 43.07 100.59 -66.68
N SER A 34 42.21 99.58 -66.57
CA SER A 34 42.22 98.61 -65.44
C SER A 34 42.92 97.27 -65.74
N ILE A 35 43.48 97.06 -66.93
CA ILE A 35 44.09 95.77 -67.35
C ILE A 35 45.24 95.31 -66.44
N SER A 36 46.13 96.22 -66.05
CA SER A 36 47.33 95.88 -65.29
C SER A 36 47.00 95.28 -63.92
N GLN A 37 45.92 95.77 -63.29
CA GLN A 37 45.49 95.33 -61.98
C GLN A 37 44.92 93.91 -62.02
N VAL A 38 44.10 93.58 -63.02
CA VAL A 38 43.49 92.25 -63.16
C VAL A 38 44.55 91.17 -63.43
N SER A 39 45.55 91.47 -64.25
CA SER A 39 46.65 90.53 -64.55
C SER A 39 47.45 90.15 -63.30
N GLN A 40 47.70 91.11 -62.40
CA GLN A 40 48.40 90.83 -61.13
C GLN A 40 47.58 89.91 -60.21
N THR A 41 46.27 90.10 -60.12
CA THR A 41 45.41 89.29 -59.25
C THR A 41 45.39 87.81 -59.68
N LEU A 42 45.34 87.54 -60.99
CA LEU A 42 45.31 86.16 -61.48
C LEU A 42 46.62 85.41 -61.22
N ARG A 43 47.78 86.05 -61.44
CA ARG A 43 49.08 85.43 -61.14
C ARG A 43 49.25 85.12 -59.66
N ALA A 44 48.74 85.97 -58.77
CA ALA A 44 48.78 85.72 -57.33
C ALA A 44 47.97 84.48 -56.95
N ARG A 45 46.79 84.29 -57.57
CA ARG A 45 45.91 83.15 -57.29
C ARG A 45 46.52 81.82 -57.73
N GLN A 46 47.16 81.80 -58.90
CA GLN A 46 47.81 80.58 -59.40
C GLN A 46 48.90 80.09 -58.44
N LYS A 47 49.74 81.01 -57.94
CA LYS A 47 50.82 80.66 -57.00
C LYS A 47 50.28 80.06 -55.70
N GLN A 48 49.19 80.63 -55.17
CA GLN A 48 48.58 80.16 -53.93
C GLN A 48 48.14 78.69 -53.98
N LEU A 49 47.57 78.26 -55.11
CA LEU A 49 47.07 76.88 -55.24
C LEU A 49 48.21 75.86 -55.33
N THR A 50 49.31 76.21 -56.02
CA THR A 50 50.48 75.32 -56.11
C THR A 50 51.09 75.07 -54.73
N ASP A 51 51.21 76.12 -53.91
CA ASP A 51 51.76 76.01 -52.55
C ASP A 51 50.86 75.14 -51.64
N GLU A 52 49.55 75.14 -51.85
CA GLU A 52 48.58 74.39 -51.03
C GLU A 52 48.63 72.88 -51.28
N ILE A 53 48.83 72.46 -52.53
CA ILE A 53 48.93 71.03 -52.89
C ILE A 53 50.21 70.42 -52.32
N GLU A 54 51.34 71.09 -52.47
CA GLU A 54 52.64 70.61 -51.99
C GLU A 54 52.69 70.48 -50.45
N ALA A 55 51.95 71.36 -49.75
CA ALA A 55 51.77 71.29 -48.30
C ALA A 55 50.94 70.07 -47.84
N LEU A 56 49.98 69.60 -48.64
CA LEU A 56 49.13 68.46 -48.28
C LEU A 56 49.85 67.11 -48.49
N GLU A 57 50.62 66.96 -49.56
CA GLU A 57 51.40 65.73 -49.80
C GLU A 57 52.50 65.53 -48.75
N SER A 58 53.24 66.60 -48.43
CA SER A 58 54.24 66.58 -47.36
C SER A 58 53.62 66.32 -45.98
N ALA A 59 52.41 66.81 -45.74
CA ALA A 59 51.67 66.54 -44.51
C ALA A 59 51.24 65.08 -44.36
N GLN A 60 51.01 64.34 -45.45
CA GLN A 60 50.56 62.94 -45.37
C GLN A 60 51.71 61.94 -45.25
N ALA A 61 52.89 62.24 -45.81
CA ALA A 61 54.04 61.33 -45.77
C ALA A 61 54.94 61.49 -44.52
N TYR A 62 55.04 62.71 -43.96
CA TYR A 62 56.07 63.03 -42.96
C TYR A 62 55.54 63.72 -41.70
N LYS A 63 54.21 63.79 -41.48
CA LYS A 63 53.69 64.24 -40.18
C LYS A 63 53.77 63.16 -39.11
N PRO A 64 54.05 63.57 -37.85
CA PRO A 64 53.94 62.69 -36.70
C PRO A 64 52.50 62.18 -36.63
N ASP A 65 52.34 60.90 -36.27
CA ASP A 65 51.08 60.13 -36.34
C ASP A 65 50.82 59.45 -37.71
N SER A 66 51.92 59.17 -38.44
CA SER A 66 51.92 58.28 -39.59
C SER A 66 51.37 56.90 -39.21
N SER A 67 50.69 56.22 -40.13
CA SER A 67 50.07 54.91 -39.86
C SER A 67 51.06 53.86 -39.34
N LEU A 68 52.34 54.01 -39.68
CA LEU A 68 53.42 53.11 -39.29
C LEU A 68 53.85 53.32 -37.83
N GLU A 69 53.95 54.57 -37.37
CA GLU A 69 54.27 54.90 -35.97
C GLU A 69 53.15 54.45 -35.01
N ARG A 70 51.88 54.67 -35.38
CA ARG A 70 50.73 54.20 -34.57
C ARG A 70 50.75 52.70 -34.37
N MET A 71 51.09 51.95 -35.41
CA MET A 71 51.12 50.49 -35.37
C MET A 71 52.29 49.97 -34.51
N GLN A 72 53.46 50.61 -34.58
CA GLN A 72 54.60 50.28 -33.73
C GLN A 72 54.35 50.63 -32.26
N SER A 73 53.74 51.79 -32.00
CA SER A 73 53.36 52.21 -30.64
C SER A 73 52.37 51.22 -30.01
N ALA A 74 51.31 50.85 -30.73
CA ALA A 74 50.34 49.86 -30.24
C ALA A 74 50.95 48.48 -29.97
N GLN A 75 51.90 48.01 -30.79
CA GLN A 75 52.64 46.77 -30.52
C GLN A 75 53.48 46.88 -29.24
N SER A 76 54.12 48.03 -29.01
CA SER A 76 54.92 48.26 -27.80
C SER A 76 54.06 48.28 -26.53
N GLU A 77 52.86 48.88 -26.59
CA GLU A 77 51.92 48.94 -25.47
C GLU A 77 51.34 47.56 -25.15
N LEU A 78 51.00 46.77 -26.17
CA LEU A 78 50.57 45.39 -25.98
C LEU A 78 51.66 44.54 -25.30
N ALA A 79 52.92 44.68 -25.72
CA ALA A 79 54.02 43.98 -25.09
C ALA A 79 54.21 44.38 -23.60
N GLN A 80 54.03 45.66 -23.27
CA GLN A 80 54.04 46.13 -21.88
C GLN A 80 52.87 45.59 -21.07
N LEU A 81 51.67 45.51 -21.66
CA LEU A 81 50.49 44.98 -20.99
C LEU A 81 50.68 43.49 -20.64
N PHE A 82 51.22 42.69 -21.56
CA PHE A 82 51.52 41.28 -21.28
C PHE A 82 52.51 41.11 -20.13
N ARG A 83 53.59 41.92 -20.10
CA ARG A 83 54.53 41.91 -18.97
C ARG A 83 53.85 42.27 -17.65
N LYS A 84 52.95 43.26 -17.64
CA LYS A 84 52.20 43.62 -16.42
C LYS A 84 51.31 42.47 -15.96
N ILE A 85 50.57 41.83 -16.86
CA ILE A 85 49.73 40.66 -16.53
C ILE A 85 50.58 39.53 -15.95
N GLU A 86 51.74 39.26 -16.54
CA GLU A 86 52.64 38.21 -16.07
C GLU A 86 53.20 38.51 -14.67
N THR A 87 53.59 39.76 -14.40
CA THR A 87 54.00 40.17 -13.04
C THR A 87 52.90 40.08 -12.00
N VAL A 88 51.65 40.45 -12.35
CA VAL A 88 50.51 40.31 -11.44
C VAL A 88 50.21 38.84 -11.16
N ARG A 89 50.25 37.99 -12.19
CA ARG A 89 50.09 36.54 -12.03
C ARG A 89 51.14 35.94 -11.11
N SER A 90 52.40 36.34 -11.27
CA SER A 90 53.51 35.86 -10.45
C SER A 90 53.35 36.27 -8.97
N ARG A 91 53.00 37.53 -8.71
CA ARG A 91 52.70 38.02 -7.36
C ARG A 91 51.50 37.33 -6.72
N ALA A 92 50.45 37.04 -7.50
CA ALA A 92 49.27 36.34 -7.00
C ALA A 92 49.63 34.91 -6.52
N ILE A 93 50.46 34.18 -7.28
CA ILE A 93 50.96 32.85 -6.90
C ILE A 93 51.81 32.93 -5.63
N GLU A 94 52.68 33.94 -5.52
CA GLU A 94 53.50 34.14 -4.32
C GLU A 94 52.65 34.46 -3.08
N THR A 95 51.62 35.31 -3.21
CA THR A 95 50.68 35.58 -2.12
C THR A 95 49.87 34.35 -1.72
N GLU A 96 49.45 33.52 -2.68
CA GLU A 96 48.74 32.26 -2.40
C GLU A 96 49.63 31.31 -1.60
N GLN A 97 50.89 31.14 -2.00
CA GLN A 97 51.88 30.32 -1.27
C GLN A 97 52.10 30.83 0.16
N ASN A 98 52.24 32.15 0.34
CA ASN A 98 52.43 32.76 1.66
C ASN A 98 51.20 32.56 2.57
N ILE A 99 49.98 32.77 2.05
CA ILE A 99 48.75 32.53 2.82
C ILE A 99 48.61 31.05 3.18
N THR A 100 48.97 30.15 2.28
CA THR A 100 48.93 28.70 2.53
C THR A 100 49.92 28.30 3.62
N SER A 101 51.13 28.88 3.63
CA SER A 101 52.11 28.66 4.70
C SER A 101 51.62 29.21 6.04
N MET A 102 51.11 30.45 6.08
CA MET A 102 50.60 31.06 7.31
C MET A 102 49.43 30.26 7.90
N THR A 103 48.51 29.78 7.06
CA THR A 103 47.38 28.95 7.53
C THR A 103 47.82 27.59 8.04
N ALA A 104 48.89 27.00 7.50
CA ALA A 104 49.49 25.78 8.05
C ALA A 104 50.08 26.00 9.45
N ASP A 105 50.74 27.14 9.68
CA ASP A 105 51.30 27.48 10.99
C ASP A 105 50.21 27.78 12.03
N ILE A 106 49.14 28.47 11.64
CA ILE A 106 47.96 28.69 12.51
C ILE A 106 47.35 27.36 12.92
N LYS A 107 47.18 26.41 11.98
CA LYS A 107 46.67 25.06 12.29
C LYS A 107 47.57 24.31 13.25
N ARG A 108 48.91 24.42 13.12
CA ARG A 108 49.86 23.84 14.08
C ARG A 108 49.70 24.46 15.47
N LEU A 109 49.58 25.78 15.55
CA LEU A 109 49.42 26.48 16.82
C LEU A 109 48.10 26.11 17.51
N ASP A 110 47.00 26.01 16.76
CA ASP A 110 45.71 25.54 17.27
C ASP A 110 45.77 24.09 17.75
N GLY A 111 46.46 23.21 17.01
CA GLY A 111 46.73 21.84 17.46
C GLY A 111 47.50 21.80 18.78
N THR A 112 48.49 22.67 18.95
CA THR A 112 49.30 22.75 20.16
C THR A 112 48.47 23.26 21.36
N LYS A 113 47.67 24.31 21.15
CA LYS A 113 46.73 24.84 22.15
C LYS A 113 45.70 23.79 22.58
N ARG A 114 45.16 23.03 21.62
CA ARG A 114 44.22 21.94 21.90
C ARG A 114 44.87 20.87 22.77
N ASN A 115 46.08 20.43 22.44
CA ASN A 115 46.81 19.43 23.22
C ASN A 115 47.10 19.92 24.65
N LEU A 116 47.53 21.17 24.83
CA LEU A 116 47.74 21.78 26.15
C LEU A 116 46.46 21.81 26.99
N THR A 117 45.34 22.20 26.38
CA THR A 117 44.04 22.28 27.04
C THR A 117 43.55 20.89 27.48
N LEU A 118 43.73 19.87 26.63
CA LEU A 118 43.40 18.49 26.95
C LEU A 118 44.25 17.94 28.11
N SER A 119 45.56 18.19 28.09
CA SER A 119 46.47 17.77 29.17
C SER A 119 46.13 18.44 30.51
N MET A 120 45.86 19.75 30.51
CA MET A 120 45.47 20.48 31.73
C MET A 120 44.14 19.95 32.28
N THR A 121 43.18 19.67 31.41
CA THR A 121 41.87 19.11 31.80
C THR A 121 42.02 17.71 32.38
N ALA A 122 42.86 16.85 31.79
CA ALA A 122 43.14 15.51 32.28
C ALA A 122 43.79 15.54 33.68
N LEU A 123 44.79 16.40 33.91
CA LEU A 123 45.42 16.54 35.22
C LEU A 123 44.45 17.05 36.29
N LYS A 124 43.63 18.05 35.98
CA LYS A 124 42.62 18.58 36.91
C LYS A 124 41.58 17.51 37.28
N ARG A 125 41.13 16.71 36.30
CA ARG A 125 40.21 15.59 36.55
C ARG A 125 40.84 14.47 37.38
N LEU A 126 42.14 14.22 37.20
CA LEU A 126 42.85 13.21 37.98
C LEU A 126 42.97 13.63 39.44
N GLN A 127 43.28 14.90 39.70
CA GLN A 127 43.27 15.46 41.05
C GLN A 127 41.89 15.32 41.71
N MET A 128 40.83 15.70 41.00
CA MET A 128 39.45 15.56 41.51
C MET A 128 39.10 14.10 41.87
N LEU A 129 39.53 13.14 41.04
CA LEU A 129 39.28 11.72 41.27
C LEU A 129 39.98 11.21 42.54
N THR A 130 41.25 11.56 42.75
CA THR A 130 42.00 11.14 43.94
C THR A 130 41.39 11.69 45.22
N THR A 131 41.05 13.00 45.24
CA THR A 131 40.40 13.62 46.40
C THR A 131 39.04 12.99 46.70
N ALA A 132 38.22 12.74 45.67
CA ALA A 132 36.91 12.12 45.84
C ALA A 132 37.02 10.67 46.35
N TYR A 133 38.00 9.91 45.88
CA TYR A 133 38.26 8.54 46.35
C TYR A 133 38.66 8.50 47.84
N GLU A 134 39.56 9.37 48.29
CA GLU A 134 39.96 9.44 49.70
C GLU A 134 38.79 9.78 50.63
N GLN A 135 37.94 10.73 50.22
CA GLN A 135 36.72 11.10 50.94
C GLN A 135 35.72 9.94 51.01
N LEU A 136 35.47 9.27 49.87
CA LEU A 136 34.58 8.12 49.79
C LEU A 136 35.03 6.98 50.71
N ARG A 137 36.34 6.71 50.78
CA ARG A 137 36.91 5.70 51.67
C ARG A 137 36.67 6.00 53.15
N GLY A 138 36.70 7.28 53.54
CA GLY A 138 36.39 7.71 54.92
C GLY A 138 34.92 7.48 55.28
N LEU A 139 34.01 7.91 54.40
CA LEU A 139 32.56 7.80 54.61
C LEU A 139 32.06 6.35 54.60
N ALA A 140 32.65 5.50 53.77
CA ALA A 140 32.33 4.06 53.71
C ALA A 140 32.54 3.38 55.07
N LYS A 141 33.63 3.71 55.77
CA LYS A 141 33.93 3.19 57.11
C LYS A 141 32.97 3.69 58.18
N ALA A 142 32.49 4.93 58.05
CA ALA A 142 31.56 5.55 58.98
C ALA A 142 30.09 5.11 58.75
N ARG A 143 29.82 4.27 57.74
CA ARG A 143 28.47 3.84 57.33
C ARG A 143 27.51 4.99 56.98
N GLN A 144 28.04 6.12 56.52
CA GLN A 144 27.24 7.28 56.10
C GLN A 144 26.78 7.09 54.64
N TYR A 145 25.81 6.22 54.41
CA TYR A 145 25.42 5.76 53.07
C TYR A 145 24.89 6.89 52.17
N ARG A 146 24.19 7.88 52.72
CA ARG A 146 23.68 9.02 51.93
C ARG A 146 24.78 9.82 51.22
N GLU A 147 25.86 10.15 51.93
CA GLU A 147 26.98 10.92 51.36
C GLU A 147 27.86 10.05 50.46
N CYS A 148 27.98 8.75 50.78
CA CYS A 148 28.65 7.76 49.95
C CYS A 148 28.02 7.66 48.55
N ALA A 149 26.68 7.67 48.43
CA ALA A 149 26.00 7.52 47.15
C ALA A 149 26.39 8.62 46.15
N GLY A 150 26.35 9.89 46.58
CA GLY A 150 26.68 11.04 45.74
C GLY A 150 28.16 11.07 45.32
N LEU A 151 29.08 10.80 46.26
CA LEU A 151 30.51 10.75 45.97
C LEU A 151 30.88 9.54 45.10
N LEU A 152 30.25 8.39 45.31
CA LEU A 152 30.47 7.20 44.51
C LEU A 152 30.06 7.44 43.05
N GLN A 153 28.93 8.09 42.80
CA GLN A 153 28.49 8.43 41.44
C GLN A 153 29.50 9.37 40.74
N ALA A 154 30.02 10.37 41.45
CA ALA A 154 31.04 11.27 40.94
C ALA A 154 32.36 10.54 40.63
N VAL A 155 32.81 9.65 41.53
CA VAL A 155 34.01 8.82 41.32
C VAL A 155 33.84 7.91 40.10
N VAL A 156 32.70 7.24 39.95
CA VAL A 156 32.40 6.38 38.79
C VAL A 156 32.40 7.17 37.48
N GLN A 157 31.79 8.36 37.46
CA GLN A 157 31.78 9.21 36.27
C GLN A 157 33.17 9.72 35.90
N LEU A 158 33.97 10.14 36.89
CA LEU A 158 35.36 10.55 36.67
C LEU A 158 36.22 9.39 36.17
N MET A 159 36.03 8.18 36.71
CA MET A 159 36.72 6.96 36.27
C MET A 159 36.47 6.63 34.80
N ARG A 160 35.24 6.82 34.29
CA ARG A 160 34.92 6.57 32.86
C ARG A 160 35.81 7.36 31.91
N HIS A 161 36.17 8.60 32.27
CA HIS A 161 37.08 9.43 31.47
C HIS A 161 38.51 8.86 31.40
N PHE A 162 38.95 8.12 32.43
CA PHE A 162 40.30 7.56 32.50
C PHE A 162 40.42 6.14 31.94
N ASN A 163 39.34 5.54 31.42
CA ASN A 163 39.36 4.20 30.82
C ASN A 163 40.35 4.08 29.65
N SER A 164 40.53 5.14 28.85
CA SER A 164 41.52 5.18 27.75
C SER A 164 42.96 5.38 28.22
N TYR A 165 43.17 5.78 29.48
CA TYR A 165 44.48 6.07 30.08
C TYR A 165 44.99 4.90 30.93
N ARG A 166 44.35 3.72 30.83
CA ARG A 166 44.67 2.52 31.62
C ARG A 166 46.06 1.95 31.38
N SER A 167 46.74 2.38 30.31
CA SER A 167 48.15 2.07 30.05
C SER A 167 49.11 2.72 31.06
N ILE A 168 48.67 3.74 31.79
CA ILE A 168 49.45 4.40 32.85
C ILE A 168 49.25 3.62 34.15
N GLU A 169 50.35 3.09 34.70
CA GLU A 169 50.34 2.17 35.85
C GLU A 169 49.67 2.79 37.10
N GLN A 170 49.94 4.06 37.41
CA GLN A 170 49.37 4.73 38.58
C GLN A 170 47.84 4.86 38.49
N ILE A 171 47.31 5.12 37.28
CA ILE A 171 45.85 5.22 37.04
C ILE A 171 45.22 3.83 37.12
N ALA A 172 45.90 2.79 36.62
CA ALA A 172 45.43 1.42 36.72
C ALA A 172 45.35 0.94 38.18
N THR A 173 46.31 1.32 39.03
CA THR A 173 46.29 1.03 40.49
C THR A 173 45.10 1.73 41.16
N LEU A 174 44.92 3.03 40.94
CA LEU A 174 43.78 3.78 41.48
C LEU A 174 42.43 3.18 41.05
N SER A 175 42.33 2.76 39.78
CA SER A 175 41.14 2.06 39.26
C SER A 175 40.83 0.78 40.02
N ARG A 176 41.85 -0.02 40.36
CA ARG A 176 41.67 -1.28 41.11
C ARG A 176 41.21 -0.99 42.54
N GLU A 177 41.79 0.02 43.18
CA GLU A 177 41.41 0.44 44.52
C GLU A 177 39.96 0.92 44.60
N VAL A 178 39.49 1.69 43.62
CA VAL A 178 38.09 2.12 43.52
C VAL A 178 37.16 0.90 43.35
N SER A 179 37.52 -0.05 42.48
CA SER A 179 36.72 -1.27 42.28
C SER A 179 36.65 -2.16 43.54
N GLU A 180 37.74 -2.25 44.29
CA GLU A 180 37.76 -2.99 45.56
C GLU A 180 36.88 -2.32 46.62
N LEU A 181 36.90 -0.99 46.71
CA LEU A 181 36.01 -0.24 47.60
C LEU A 181 34.52 -0.43 47.22
N GLN A 182 34.19 -0.48 45.93
CA GLN A 182 32.85 -0.78 45.45
C GLN A 182 32.37 -2.17 45.89
N ARG A 183 33.24 -3.19 45.79
CA ARG A 183 32.93 -4.56 46.22
C ARG A 183 32.68 -4.63 47.73
N GLN A 184 33.50 -3.96 48.52
CA GLN A 184 33.35 -3.89 49.98
C GLN A 184 32.03 -3.22 50.39
N LEU A 185 31.67 -2.10 49.75
CA LEU A 185 30.40 -1.42 49.99
C LEU A 185 29.19 -2.31 49.65
N LEU A 186 29.26 -3.05 48.53
CA LEU A 186 28.20 -4.00 48.15
C LEU A 186 27.99 -5.08 49.22
N GLU A 187 29.06 -5.72 49.67
CA GLU A 187 29.01 -6.78 50.68
C GLU A 187 28.47 -6.25 52.01
N GLN A 188 28.97 -5.11 52.45
CA GLN A 188 28.54 -4.46 53.69
C GLN A 188 27.05 -4.13 53.71
N ILE A 189 26.50 -3.62 52.60
CA ILE A 189 25.08 -3.30 52.48
C ILE A 189 24.22 -4.58 52.49
N CYS A 190 24.62 -5.62 51.73
CA CYS A 190 23.91 -6.91 51.74
C CYS A 190 23.84 -7.50 53.16
N GLU A 191 24.94 -7.49 53.92
CA GLU A 191 24.98 -7.97 55.30
C GLU A 191 24.05 -7.18 56.23
N ASP A 192 24.04 -5.85 56.11
CA ASP A 192 23.17 -4.99 56.91
C ASP A 192 21.67 -5.29 56.64
N PHE A 193 21.29 -5.58 55.39
CA PHE A 193 19.93 -6.02 55.03
C PHE A 193 19.61 -7.41 55.59
N GLU A 194 20.50 -8.38 55.46
CA GLU A 194 20.30 -9.74 55.97
C GLU A 194 20.07 -9.75 57.49
N ILE A 195 20.86 -8.97 58.24
CA ILE A 195 20.75 -8.88 59.70
C ILE A 195 19.44 -8.21 60.12
N ALA A 196 19.03 -7.13 59.43
CA ALA A 196 17.81 -6.40 59.76
C ALA A 196 16.55 -7.27 59.56
N PHE A 197 16.50 -8.06 58.48
CA PHE A 197 15.38 -8.96 58.19
C PHE A 197 15.40 -10.24 59.05
N ALA A 198 16.58 -10.76 59.41
CA ALA A 198 16.68 -11.93 60.28
C ALA A 198 16.25 -11.64 61.74
N LYS A 199 16.46 -10.41 62.22
CA LYS A 199 16.11 -9.97 63.58
C LYS A 199 14.75 -9.26 63.68
N ASP A 200 14.06 -9.06 62.56
CA ASP A 200 12.81 -8.28 62.47
C ASP A 200 12.97 -6.81 62.95
N GLU A 201 14.18 -6.26 62.82
CA GLU A 201 14.54 -4.89 63.22
C GLU A 201 14.38 -3.89 62.05
N VAL A 202 13.58 -4.24 61.05
CA VAL A 202 13.42 -3.49 59.80
C VAL A 202 12.87 -2.07 60.05
N ALA A 203 11.95 -1.93 61.01
CA ALA A 203 11.39 -0.63 61.39
C ALA A 203 12.40 0.29 62.09
N ALA A 204 13.33 -0.28 62.88
CA ALA A 204 14.33 0.48 63.63
C ALA A 204 15.46 1.00 62.73
N ASN A 205 15.84 0.23 61.71
CA ASN A 205 16.94 0.55 60.78
C ASN A 205 16.46 1.15 59.45
N LYS A 206 15.17 1.51 59.34
CA LYS A 206 14.53 1.99 58.11
C LYS A 206 15.31 3.13 57.42
N GLY A 207 15.75 4.13 58.17
CA GLY A 207 16.50 5.26 57.62
C GLY A 207 17.82 4.83 56.97
N THR A 208 18.60 4.02 57.66
CA THR A 208 19.90 3.52 57.17
C THR A 208 19.75 2.61 55.96
N LEU A 209 18.70 1.77 55.92
CA LEU A 209 18.43 0.86 54.80
C LEU A 209 17.98 1.60 53.53
N VAL A 210 17.14 2.64 53.68
CA VAL A 210 16.76 3.51 52.56
C VAL A 210 17.99 4.23 52.01
N GLU A 211 18.86 4.73 52.87
CA GLU A 211 20.11 5.37 52.45
C GLU A 211 21.06 4.40 51.74
N ALA A 212 21.11 3.14 52.18
CA ALA A 212 21.87 2.09 51.54
C ALA A 212 21.35 1.74 50.13
N CYS A 213 20.03 1.80 49.89
CA CYS A 213 19.47 1.62 48.54
C CYS A 213 19.99 2.66 47.52
N TYR A 214 20.23 3.91 47.94
CA TYR A 214 20.83 4.92 47.05
C TYR A 214 22.29 4.59 46.67
N VAL A 215 23.05 3.97 47.57
CA VAL A 215 24.40 3.48 47.26
C VAL A 215 24.35 2.30 46.29
N MET A 216 23.35 1.42 46.45
CA MET A 216 23.14 0.29 45.54
C MET A 216 22.78 0.75 44.12
N ASP A 217 21.98 1.81 43.98
CA ASP A 217 21.73 2.47 42.69
C ASP A 217 23.01 3.04 42.08
N ALA A 218 23.87 3.67 42.90
CA ALA A 218 25.15 4.22 42.44
C ALA A 218 26.17 3.13 42.02
N LEU A 219 26.08 1.92 42.58
CA LEU A 219 26.89 0.75 42.20
C LEU A 219 26.42 0.12 40.87
N GLY A 220 25.16 0.32 40.49
CA GLY A 220 24.55 -0.13 39.23
C GLY A 220 23.66 -1.38 39.35
N ASP A 221 23.10 -1.80 38.21
CA ASP A 221 22.01 -2.79 38.16
C ASP A 221 22.36 -4.17 38.72
N ALA A 222 23.63 -4.59 38.63
CA ALA A 222 24.08 -5.87 39.17
C ALA A 222 23.98 -5.92 40.72
N ALA A 223 24.26 -4.79 41.38
CA ALA A 223 24.11 -4.66 42.83
C ALA A 223 22.63 -4.68 43.22
N LYS A 224 21.80 -3.87 42.53
CA LYS A 224 20.33 -3.85 42.70
C LYS A 224 19.73 -5.25 42.53
N SER A 225 20.05 -5.95 41.44
CA SER A 225 19.53 -7.29 41.13
C SER A 225 19.85 -8.32 42.21
N ARG A 226 21.07 -8.28 42.79
CA ARG A 226 21.46 -9.18 43.88
C ARG A 226 20.57 -8.99 45.11
N LEU A 227 20.34 -7.74 45.51
CA LEU A 227 19.52 -7.42 46.68
C LEU A 227 18.04 -7.72 46.45
N THR A 228 17.49 -7.34 45.29
CA THR A 228 16.09 -7.62 44.94
C THR A 228 15.83 -9.12 44.82
N THR A 229 16.75 -9.89 44.24
CA THR A 229 16.63 -11.35 44.12
C THR A 229 16.65 -12.02 45.49
N TRP A 230 17.53 -11.58 46.40
CA TRP A 230 17.53 -12.08 47.78
C TRP A 230 16.20 -11.80 48.48
N TYR A 231 15.72 -10.55 48.41
CA TYR A 231 14.47 -10.14 49.05
C TYR A 231 13.25 -10.94 48.54
N VAL A 232 13.09 -11.07 47.22
CA VAL A 232 12.02 -11.86 46.59
C VAL A 232 12.07 -13.32 47.03
N ASN A 233 13.27 -13.90 47.13
CA ASN A 233 13.43 -15.29 47.58
C ASN A 233 13.09 -15.48 49.06
N THR A 234 13.38 -14.50 49.90
CA THR A 234 13.05 -14.52 51.33
C THR A 234 11.54 -14.47 51.54
N GLU A 235 10.83 -13.54 50.89
CA GLU A 235 9.37 -13.41 50.99
C GLU A 235 8.61 -14.62 50.41
N LEU A 236 9.06 -15.16 49.27
CA LEU A 236 8.42 -16.32 48.64
C LEU A 236 8.84 -17.67 49.25
N ARG A 237 9.72 -17.68 50.26
CA ARG A 237 10.16 -18.91 50.92
C ARG A 237 9.01 -19.65 51.59
N GLU A 238 8.13 -18.93 52.29
CA GLU A 238 6.94 -19.50 52.94
C GLU A 238 5.97 -20.08 51.90
N TYR A 239 5.78 -19.39 50.77
CA TYR A 239 4.94 -19.85 49.67
C TYR A 239 5.41 -21.22 49.14
N ARG A 240 6.71 -21.34 48.82
CA ARG A 240 7.31 -22.57 48.28
C ARG A 240 7.25 -23.74 49.28
N GLN A 241 7.14 -23.46 50.57
CA GLN A 241 6.96 -24.49 51.60
C GLN A 241 5.49 -24.94 51.73
N LEU A 242 4.55 -24.01 51.67
CA LEU A 242 3.12 -24.27 51.85
C LEU A 242 2.45 -24.94 50.64
N PHE A 243 2.89 -24.63 49.42
CA PHE A 243 2.19 -25.03 48.18
C PHE A 243 2.97 -26.03 47.32
N ARG A 244 3.66 -26.98 47.96
CA ARG A 244 4.40 -28.03 47.25
C ARG A 244 3.45 -28.90 46.43
N GLY A 245 3.90 -29.31 45.25
CA GLY A 245 3.11 -30.10 44.30
C GLY A 245 2.66 -31.50 44.74
N ASN A 246 2.99 -31.94 45.96
CA ASN A 246 2.59 -33.22 46.55
C ASN A 246 1.53 -33.08 47.67
N ASP A 247 1.27 -31.87 48.18
CA ASP A 247 0.30 -31.64 49.25
C ASP A 247 -1.09 -31.28 48.69
N GLU A 248 -2.16 -31.61 49.43
CA GLU A 248 -3.55 -31.27 49.06
C GLU A 248 -3.77 -29.76 48.87
N ALA A 249 -2.99 -28.94 49.58
CA ALA A 249 -3.00 -27.48 49.43
C ALA A 249 -2.51 -27.04 48.04
N GLY A 250 -1.72 -27.88 47.37
CA GLY A 250 -1.14 -27.62 46.06
C GLY A 250 -1.96 -28.16 44.88
N SER A 251 -3.08 -28.86 45.09
CA SER A 251 -3.91 -29.42 44.02
C SER A 251 -4.60 -28.35 43.16
N LEU A 252 -5.06 -28.74 41.95
CA LEU A 252 -5.79 -27.84 41.04
C LEU A 252 -7.11 -27.34 41.63
N ASP A 253 -7.74 -28.13 42.51
CA ASP A 253 -9.03 -27.78 43.15
C ASP A 253 -8.94 -26.57 44.09
N ASN A 254 -7.74 -26.21 44.53
CA ASN A 254 -7.49 -25.16 45.52
C ASN A 254 -6.70 -23.95 44.98
N ILE A 255 -6.74 -23.72 43.65
CA ILE A 255 -6.04 -22.59 43.01
C ILE A 255 -6.37 -21.23 43.65
N GLY A 256 -7.64 -20.98 43.97
CA GLY A 256 -8.06 -19.74 44.65
C GLY A 256 -7.33 -19.47 45.98
N ARG A 257 -6.88 -20.50 46.70
CA ARG A 257 -6.11 -20.34 47.95
C ARG A 257 -4.70 -19.80 47.69
N ARG A 258 -4.07 -20.19 46.58
CA ARG A 258 -2.75 -19.67 46.15
C ARG A 258 -2.83 -18.16 45.88
N TYR A 259 -3.83 -17.74 45.11
CA TYR A 259 -4.04 -16.33 44.80
C TYR A 259 -4.43 -15.49 46.03
N ALA A 260 -5.24 -16.04 46.93
CA ALA A 260 -5.57 -15.38 48.20
C ALA A 260 -4.37 -15.25 49.15
N TRP A 261 -3.44 -16.21 49.15
CA TRP A 261 -2.18 -16.10 49.89
C TRP A 261 -1.32 -14.97 49.33
N PHE A 262 -1.12 -14.93 48.01
CA PHE A 262 -0.31 -13.90 47.36
C PHE A 262 -0.86 -12.48 47.61
N LYS A 263 -2.19 -12.30 47.51
CA LYS A 263 -2.84 -11.02 47.82
C LYS A 263 -2.57 -10.55 49.25
N ARG A 264 -2.49 -11.46 50.23
CA ARG A 264 -2.16 -11.13 51.62
C ARG A 264 -0.69 -10.77 51.81
N MET A 265 0.22 -11.51 51.17
CA MET A 265 1.66 -11.20 51.20
C MET A 265 1.95 -9.84 50.55
N MET A 266 1.38 -9.57 49.37
CA MET A 266 1.51 -8.28 48.70
C MET A 266 1.04 -7.12 49.58
N LYS A 267 -0.06 -7.30 50.30
CA LYS A 267 -0.54 -6.29 51.25
C LYS A 267 0.46 -6.02 52.39
N ARG A 268 1.06 -7.08 52.95
CA ARG A 268 2.12 -6.94 53.96
C ARG A 268 3.34 -6.17 53.43
N HIS A 269 3.77 -6.49 52.21
CA HIS A 269 4.85 -5.76 51.56
C HIS A 269 4.51 -4.27 51.36
N GLU A 270 3.29 -3.95 50.89
CA GLU A 270 2.83 -2.58 50.70
C GLU A 270 2.75 -1.77 52.00
N ASP A 271 2.28 -2.40 53.08
CA ASP A 271 2.12 -1.74 54.38
C ASP A 271 3.47 -1.53 55.09
N ASP A 272 4.37 -2.52 55.06
CA ASP A 272 5.58 -2.54 55.91
C ASP A 272 6.90 -2.28 55.14
N HIS A 273 7.06 -2.85 53.94
CA HIS A 273 8.36 -2.93 53.25
C HIS A 273 8.47 -1.99 52.02
N ALA A 274 7.36 -1.53 51.44
CA ALA A 274 7.38 -0.73 50.21
C ALA A 274 8.14 0.60 50.37
N MET A 275 8.15 1.18 51.57
CA MET A 275 8.89 2.41 51.87
C MET A 275 10.40 2.22 52.03
N LEU A 276 10.91 0.98 52.11
CA LEU A 276 12.35 0.70 52.23
C LEU A 276 13.07 0.89 50.90
N PHE A 277 12.37 0.59 49.80
CA PHE A 277 12.95 0.52 48.48
C PHE A 277 12.51 1.72 47.64
N PRO A 278 13.38 2.24 46.75
CA PRO A 278 12.99 3.28 45.82
C PRO A 278 11.85 2.83 44.89
N ALA A 279 10.90 3.73 44.62
CA ALA A 279 9.72 3.40 43.80
C ALA A 279 10.06 2.92 42.39
N HIS A 280 11.16 3.40 41.80
CA HIS A 280 11.64 2.97 40.47
C HIS A 280 12.21 1.55 40.46
N TRP A 281 12.41 0.89 41.60
CA TRP A 281 12.83 -0.50 41.63
C TRP A 281 11.70 -1.48 41.34
N ARG A 282 10.44 -1.04 41.41
CA ARG A 282 9.23 -1.82 41.10
C ARG A 282 9.24 -3.23 41.69
N ILE A 283 9.62 -3.34 42.96
CA ILE A 283 9.70 -4.63 43.66
C ILE A 283 8.35 -5.34 43.71
N ASN A 284 7.26 -4.58 43.74
CA ASN A 284 5.89 -5.10 43.61
C ASN A 284 5.70 -5.94 42.34
N GLU A 285 6.19 -5.44 41.19
CA GLU A 285 6.11 -6.13 39.90
C GLU A 285 7.05 -7.35 39.87
N LEU A 286 8.25 -7.24 40.45
CA LEU A 286 9.20 -8.36 40.56
C LEU A 286 8.67 -9.50 41.44
N LEU A 287 8.05 -9.18 42.57
CA LEU A 287 7.38 -10.16 43.45
C LEU A 287 6.22 -10.85 42.73
N ALA A 288 5.40 -10.09 42.00
CA ALA A 288 4.29 -10.62 41.22
C ALA A 288 4.79 -11.54 40.09
N THR A 289 5.85 -11.14 39.39
CA THR A 289 6.45 -11.94 38.32
C THR A 289 7.01 -13.26 38.86
N ALA A 290 7.82 -13.21 39.93
CA ALA A 290 8.40 -14.40 40.53
C ALA A 290 7.35 -15.37 41.11
N PHE A 291 6.25 -14.83 41.66
CA PHE A 291 5.11 -15.64 42.08
C PHE A 291 4.41 -16.32 40.90
N CYS A 292 4.17 -15.59 39.81
CA CYS A 292 3.55 -16.13 38.60
C CYS A 292 4.42 -17.22 37.97
N GLU A 293 5.73 -17.02 37.85
CA GLU A 293 6.66 -18.01 37.33
C GLU A 293 6.69 -19.29 38.18
N GLY A 294 6.79 -19.15 39.51
CA GLY A 294 6.75 -20.31 40.41
C GLY A 294 5.42 -21.06 40.33
N THR A 295 4.30 -20.34 40.22
CA THR A 295 2.96 -20.95 40.11
C THR A 295 2.76 -21.64 38.75
N ARG A 296 3.28 -21.05 37.66
CA ARG A 296 3.29 -21.67 36.33
C ARG A 296 4.01 -23.01 36.34
N ASP A 297 5.20 -23.05 36.93
CA ASP A 297 6.01 -24.27 36.97
C ASP A 297 5.37 -25.35 37.86
N ASP A 298 4.73 -24.95 38.98
CA ASP A 298 3.90 -25.84 39.78
C ASP A 298 2.73 -26.43 38.97
N PHE A 299 1.98 -25.58 38.26
CA PHE A 299 0.84 -26.02 37.44
C PHE A 299 1.26 -26.94 36.30
N ARG A 300 2.36 -26.63 35.62
CA ARG A 300 2.95 -27.53 34.60
C ARG A 300 3.21 -28.91 35.19
N GLY A 301 3.86 -28.96 36.35
CA GLY A 301 4.14 -30.23 37.05
C GLY A 301 2.88 -30.99 37.50
N ILE A 302 1.82 -30.29 37.95
CA ILE A 302 0.57 -30.93 38.39
C ILE A 302 -0.23 -31.45 37.20
N LEU A 303 -0.36 -30.68 36.12
CA LEU A 303 -1.08 -31.05 34.91
C LEU A 303 -0.40 -32.23 34.19
N GLU A 304 0.93 -32.24 34.11
CA GLU A 304 1.70 -33.38 33.60
C GLU A 304 1.45 -34.67 34.40
N ARG A 305 1.35 -34.58 35.73
CA ARG A 305 1.06 -35.73 36.60
C ARG A 305 -0.40 -36.19 36.48
N SER A 306 -1.35 -35.25 36.43
CA SER A 306 -2.78 -35.55 36.31
C SER A 306 -3.10 -36.28 35.00
N MET A 307 -2.38 -35.95 33.93
CA MET A 307 -2.56 -36.54 32.60
C MET A 307 -1.87 -37.91 32.43
N ARG A 308 -0.94 -38.27 33.31
CA ARG A 308 -0.24 -39.58 33.31
C ARG A 308 -0.91 -40.63 34.21
N ARG A 309 -2.00 -40.33 34.90
CA ARG A 309 -2.70 -41.31 35.74
C ARG A 309 -3.26 -42.43 34.86
N ALA A 310 -2.89 -43.67 35.18
CA ALA A 310 -3.25 -44.90 34.45
C ALA A 310 -4.70 -45.36 34.70
N ASP A 311 -5.40 -44.74 35.65
CA ASP A 311 -6.83 -44.96 35.85
C ASP A 311 -7.58 -44.05 34.87
N GLY A 312 -8.29 -44.66 33.90
CA GLY A 312 -8.94 -44.01 32.75
C GLY A 312 -10.01 -42.94 33.04
N ASN A 313 -10.02 -42.29 34.21
CA ASN A 313 -10.70 -41.02 34.40
C ASN A 313 -9.93 -39.93 33.66
N LYS A 314 -10.41 -39.63 32.44
CA LYS A 314 -10.03 -38.42 31.69
C LYS A 314 -10.15 -37.20 32.62
N ALA A 315 -9.15 -36.33 32.61
CA ALA A 315 -9.20 -35.07 33.36
C ALA A 315 -10.54 -34.37 33.14
N ASP A 316 -11.17 -33.90 34.21
CA ASP A 316 -12.44 -33.19 34.12
C ASP A 316 -12.21 -31.87 33.37
N VAL A 317 -12.67 -31.81 32.13
CA VAL A 317 -12.53 -30.63 31.26
C VAL A 317 -13.19 -29.41 31.90
N ASN A 318 -14.24 -29.59 32.69
CA ASN A 318 -14.91 -28.48 33.37
C ASN A 318 -14.03 -27.92 34.49
N LEU A 319 -13.34 -28.77 35.24
CA LEU A 319 -12.37 -28.36 36.26
C LEU A 319 -11.18 -27.63 35.62
N LEU A 320 -10.70 -28.10 34.47
CA LEU A 320 -9.61 -27.42 33.74
C LEU A 320 -10.04 -26.01 33.30
N LEU A 321 -11.27 -25.87 32.79
CA LEU A 321 -11.82 -24.59 32.37
C LEU A 321 -12.08 -23.64 33.54
N SER A 322 -12.59 -24.12 34.67
CA SER A 322 -12.79 -23.29 35.86
C SER A 322 -11.46 -22.79 36.41
N CYS A 323 -10.45 -23.66 36.49
CA CYS A 323 -9.09 -23.30 36.90
C CYS A 323 -8.48 -22.25 35.97
N LEU A 324 -8.56 -22.45 34.66
CA LEU A 324 -8.05 -21.49 33.68
C LEU A 324 -8.77 -20.14 33.78
N GLN A 325 -10.09 -20.14 33.99
CA GLN A 325 -10.85 -18.90 34.17
C GLN A 325 -10.41 -18.16 35.44
N GLU A 326 -10.26 -18.84 36.58
CA GLU A 326 -9.76 -18.21 37.82
C GLU A 326 -8.34 -17.66 37.65
N THR A 327 -7.47 -18.35 36.92
CA THR A 327 -6.13 -17.88 36.57
C THR A 327 -6.16 -16.62 35.72
N LEU A 328 -7.00 -16.58 34.68
CA LEU A 328 -7.15 -15.42 33.82
C LEU A 328 -7.71 -14.20 34.57
N ASP A 329 -8.71 -14.41 35.43
CA ASP A 329 -9.27 -13.35 36.28
C ASP A 329 -8.21 -12.78 37.25
N PHE A 330 -7.31 -13.64 37.75
CA PHE A 330 -6.18 -13.21 38.57
C PHE A 330 -5.14 -12.41 37.77
N GLU A 331 -4.72 -12.89 36.59
CA GLU A 331 -3.77 -12.18 35.71
C GLU A 331 -4.31 -10.81 35.29
N GLN A 332 -5.57 -10.72 34.87
CA GLN A 332 -6.24 -9.45 34.55
C GLN A 332 -6.31 -8.52 35.76
N GLY A 333 -6.49 -9.09 36.97
CA GLY A 333 -6.43 -8.35 38.23
C GLY A 333 -5.07 -7.74 38.50
N LEU A 334 -3.97 -8.46 38.24
CA LEU A 334 -2.60 -7.94 38.35
C LEU A 334 -2.32 -6.89 37.28
N GLU A 335 -2.71 -7.15 36.04
CA GLU A 335 -2.53 -6.22 34.92
C GLU A 335 -3.23 -4.89 35.20
N LYS A 336 -4.49 -4.91 35.62
CA LYS A 336 -5.22 -3.70 36.02
C LYS A 336 -4.56 -2.95 37.18
N ARG A 337 -3.93 -3.67 38.11
CA ARG A 337 -3.27 -3.08 39.28
C ARG A 337 -1.99 -2.34 38.90
N PHE A 338 -1.15 -2.95 38.08
CA PHE A 338 0.15 -2.39 37.68
C PHE A 338 0.07 -1.45 36.47
N SER A 339 -1.03 -1.50 35.69
CA SER A 339 -1.29 -0.53 34.61
C SER A 339 -1.42 0.92 35.09
N SER A 340 -1.69 1.14 36.38
CA SER A 340 -2.00 2.47 36.94
C SER A 340 -0.77 3.25 37.45
N GLU A 341 0.41 2.62 37.60
CA GLU A 341 1.60 3.28 38.19
C GLU A 341 2.49 4.02 37.16
N ALA A 342 2.08 4.09 35.89
CA ALA A 342 2.75 4.87 34.84
C ALA A 342 2.50 6.39 34.95
N ARG A 343 2.68 6.96 36.13
CA ARG A 343 2.86 8.42 36.33
C ARG A 343 4.12 8.67 37.15
N GLY A 344 5.26 8.65 36.46
CA GLY A 344 6.55 9.05 37.01
C GLY A 344 7.42 9.72 35.95
N SER A 345 7.46 11.05 36.01
CA SER A 345 8.48 11.96 35.46
C SER A 345 8.74 12.00 33.94
N ILE A 346 8.79 13.21 33.41
CA ILE A 346 8.89 13.54 31.98
C ILE A 346 10.33 13.66 31.47
N ASP A 347 11.33 13.20 32.24
CA ASP A 347 12.72 13.59 31.98
C ASP A 347 13.68 12.41 32.13
N THR A 348 13.82 11.61 31.07
CA THR A 348 15.05 10.90 30.64
C THR A 348 14.75 9.99 29.44
N LEU A 349 15.25 10.37 28.26
CA LEU A 349 15.11 9.68 26.97
C LEU A 349 15.90 8.34 26.86
N SER A 350 16.24 7.69 27.97
CA SER A 350 17.15 6.53 27.99
C SER A 350 16.58 5.24 28.58
N SER A 351 15.30 5.16 28.91
CA SER A 351 14.65 3.94 29.45
C SER A 351 13.52 3.41 28.56
N VAL A 352 13.76 3.32 27.24
CA VAL A 352 12.81 2.66 26.30
C VAL A 352 12.88 1.12 26.39
N GLU A 353 13.77 0.55 27.20
CA GLU A 353 13.91 -0.91 27.38
C GLU A 353 13.09 -1.50 28.55
N GLU A 354 12.52 -0.70 29.44
CA GLU A 354 11.58 -1.23 30.45
C GLU A 354 10.18 -1.36 29.84
N ARG A 355 9.98 -2.38 28.99
CA ARG A 355 8.64 -2.87 28.68
C ARG A 355 7.94 -3.13 30.01
N THR A 356 6.82 -2.46 30.27
CA THR A 356 5.88 -2.90 31.30
C THR A 356 5.60 -4.38 31.06
N GLN A 357 6.07 -5.23 31.97
CA GLN A 357 5.88 -6.68 31.90
C GLN A 357 4.37 -6.94 31.81
N SER A 358 3.90 -7.50 30.70
CA SER A 358 2.51 -7.90 30.58
C SER A 358 2.26 -9.11 31.47
N PHE A 359 1.33 -8.99 32.41
CA PHE A 359 0.98 -10.10 33.32
C PHE A 359 0.09 -11.16 32.65
N GLY A 360 -0.52 -10.84 31.51
CA GLY A 360 -1.26 -11.80 30.69
C GLY A 360 -0.32 -12.87 30.11
N GLY A 361 -0.63 -14.14 30.34
CA GLY A 361 0.15 -15.27 29.81
C GLY A 361 1.24 -15.82 30.74
N LEU A 362 1.47 -15.22 31.91
CA LEU A 362 2.54 -15.68 32.81
C LEU A 362 2.25 -17.02 33.48
N ILE A 363 0.98 -17.31 33.77
CA ILE A 363 0.50 -18.55 34.37
C ILE A 363 -0.37 -19.33 33.38
N SER A 364 -1.26 -18.65 32.65
CA SER A 364 -2.26 -19.25 31.74
C SER A 364 -1.64 -20.12 30.63
N VAL A 365 -0.40 -19.82 30.19
CA VAL A 365 0.38 -20.64 29.25
C VAL A 365 0.58 -22.10 29.72
N ALA A 366 0.56 -22.36 31.03
CA ALA A 366 0.66 -23.73 31.55
C ALA A 366 -0.53 -24.63 31.14
N PHE A 367 -1.68 -24.04 30.80
CA PHE A 367 -2.91 -24.76 30.45
C PHE A 367 -3.07 -24.99 28.93
N GLU A 368 -2.33 -24.26 28.09
CA GLU A 368 -2.49 -24.31 26.63
C GLU A 368 -2.30 -25.69 25.99
N PRO A 369 -1.29 -26.51 26.38
CA PRO A 369 -1.10 -27.83 25.77
C PRO A 369 -2.29 -28.77 25.95
N TYR A 370 -3.16 -28.48 26.91
CA TYR A 370 -4.30 -29.30 27.29
C TYR A 370 -5.63 -28.80 26.71
N LEU A 371 -5.64 -27.66 26.01
CA LEU A 371 -6.84 -27.12 25.35
C LEU A 371 -7.28 -27.95 24.13
N SER A 372 -6.39 -28.76 23.56
CA SER A 372 -6.73 -29.74 22.51
C SER A 372 -7.81 -30.74 22.97
N LEU A 373 -7.79 -31.15 24.23
CA LEU A 373 -8.81 -32.04 24.82
C LEU A 373 -10.20 -31.40 24.85
N TRP A 374 -10.24 -30.08 25.01
CA TRP A 374 -11.48 -29.32 24.93
C TRP A 374 -11.99 -29.27 23.50
N VAL A 375 -11.12 -28.99 22.52
CA VAL A 375 -11.48 -29.03 21.08
C VAL A 375 -12.01 -30.42 20.68
N GLU A 376 -11.38 -31.50 21.13
CA GLU A 376 -11.86 -32.88 20.92
C GLU A 376 -13.24 -33.14 21.56
N SER A 377 -13.57 -32.47 22.66
CA SER A 377 -14.91 -32.54 23.26
C SER A 377 -15.94 -31.81 22.40
N GLN A 378 -15.58 -30.67 21.80
CA GLN A 378 -16.45 -29.92 20.88
C GLN A 378 -16.70 -30.69 19.58
N ASP A 379 -15.67 -31.34 19.02
CA ASP A 379 -15.80 -32.23 17.84
C ASP A 379 -16.82 -33.35 18.09
N ARG A 380 -16.76 -34.02 19.26
CA ARG A 380 -17.74 -35.04 19.65
C ARG A 380 -19.17 -34.52 19.77
N GLN A 381 -19.37 -33.29 20.25
CA GLN A 381 -20.70 -32.68 20.32
C GLN A 381 -21.24 -32.40 18.91
N LEU A 382 -20.43 -31.80 18.04
CA LEU A 382 -20.78 -31.54 16.63
C LEU A 382 -21.11 -32.82 15.86
N ALA A 383 -20.32 -33.89 16.04
CA ALA A 383 -20.57 -35.20 15.45
C ALA A 383 -21.96 -35.75 15.80
N SER A 384 -22.44 -35.51 17.03
CA SER A 384 -23.74 -35.99 17.49
C SER A 384 -24.94 -35.20 16.94
N MET A 385 -24.71 -33.99 16.41
CA MET A 385 -25.74 -33.10 15.89
C MET A 385 -26.07 -33.37 14.42
N ILE A 386 -25.07 -33.70 13.58
CA ILE A 386 -25.27 -33.93 12.13
C ILE A 386 -26.34 -35.00 11.81
N PRO A 387 -26.34 -36.19 12.44
CA PRO A 387 -27.38 -37.19 12.17
C PRO A 387 -28.79 -36.74 12.58
N LYS A 388 -28.91 -35.89 13.62
CA LYS A 388 -30.19 -35.33 14.05
C LYS A 388 -30.72 -34.33 13.02
N TYR A 389 -29.86 -33.49 12.46
CA TYR A 389 -30.24 -32.55 11.41
C TYR A 389 -30.61 -33.24 10.10
N ARG A 390 -29.99 -34.38 9.80
CA ARG A 390 -30.34 -35.18 8.62
C ARG A 390 -31.76 -35.77 8.69
N SER A 391 -32.19 -36.24 9.85
CA SER A 391 -33.52 -36.88 10.01
C SER A 391 -34.66 -35.88 10.19
N GLN A 392 -34.38 -34.65 10.60
CA GLN A 392 -35.39 -33.61 10.76
C GLN A 392 -36.04 -33.20 9.41
N PRO A 393 -37.36 -32.95 9.38
CA PRO A 393 -38.01 -32.37 8.20
C PRO A 393 -37.51 -30.94 7.95
N PRO A 394 -37.48 -30.47 6.70
CA PRO A 394 -37.02 -29.11 6.38
C PRO A 394 -37.85 -28.03 7.06
N LEU A 395 -39.17 -28.21 7.08
CA LEU A 395 -40.11 -27.41 7.84
C LEU A 395 -40.55 -28.14 9.12
N PRO A 396 -40.51 -27.51 10.30
CA PRO A 396 -41.07 -28.09 11.52
C PRO A 396 -42.59 -28.32 11.40
N PRO A 397 -43.15 -29.40 11.99
CA PRO A 397 -44.59 -29.65 11.95
C PRO A 397 -45.36 -28.55 12.70
N GLY A 398 -46.03 -27.67 11.97
CA GLY A 398 -46.86 -26.58 12.51
C GLY A 398 -46.39 -25.15 12.20
N GLU A 399 -45.25 -24.99 11.51
CA GLU A 399 -44.77 -23.68 11.06
C GLU A 399 -45.23 -23.40 9.61
N GLU A 400 -45.64 -22.17 9.31
CA GLU A 400 -46.05 -21.79 7.95
C GLU A 400 -44.82 -21.43 7.09
N PHE A 401 -44.84 -21.86 5.82
CA PHE A 401 -43.75 -21.58 4.90
C PHE A 401 -43.61 -20.07 4.62
N SER A 402 -42.40 -19.55 4.78
CA SER A 402 -42.05 -18.18 4.38
C SER A 402 -40.99 -18.20 3.26
N PRO A 403 -41.14 -17.39 2.20
CA PRO A 403 -40.18 -17.29 1.09
C PRO A 403 -38.74 -16.91 1.48
N GLN A 404 -38.53 -16.38 2.69
CA GLN A 404 -37.21 -16.03 3.24
C GLN A 404 -36.78 -16.94 4.40
N ALA A 405 -37.56 -17.97 4.72
CA ALA A 405 -37.23 -18.90 5.79
C ALA A 405 -35.91 -19.62 5.50
N VAL A 406 -35.21 -19.96 6.58
CA VAL A 406 -34.00 -20.77 6.62
C VAL A 406 -34.28 -21.96 7.55
N MET A 407 -33.68 -23.11 7.29
CA MET A 407 -33.86 -24.29 8.13
C MET A 407 -33.43 -24.01 9.59
N THR A 408 -34.22 -24.45 10.56
CA THR A 408 -33.93 -24.30 11.99
C THR A 408 -32.60 -24.92 12.40
N SER A 409 -32.23 -26.04 11.77
CA SER A 409 -30.94 -26.72 12.00
C SER A 409 -29.72 -25.84 11.67
N ALA A 410 -29.82 -24.96 10.68
CA ALA A 410 -28.74 -24.01 10.35
C ALA A 410 -28.60 -22.93 11.43
N ILE A 411 -29.72 -22.47 12.00
CA ILE A 411 -29.73 -21.45 13.06
C ILE A 411 -29.13 -22.01 14.35
N GLU A 412 -29.51 -23.24 14.74
CA GLU A 412 -28.95 -23.92 15.91
C GLU A 412 -27.44 -24.13 15.78
N LEU A 413 -26.99 -24.62 14.62
CA LEU A 413 -25.57 -24.85 14.34
C LEU A 413 -24.78 -23.53 14.37
N PHE A 414 -25.31 -22.45 13.78
CA PHE A 414 -24.69 -21.12 13.83
C PHE A 414 -24.59 -20.57 15.26
N HIS A 415 -25.62 -20.75 16.08
CA HIS A 415 -25.59 -20.35 17.48
C HIS A 415 -24.50 -21.11 18.27
N PHE A 416 -24.40 -22.42 18.06
CA PHE A 416 -23.34 -23.23 18.65
C PHE A 416 -21.96 -22.72 18.26
N TYR A 417 -21.72 -22.44 16.97
CA TYR A 417 -20.44 -21.93 16.47
C TYR A 417 -20.04 -20.62 17.15
N LYS A 418 -20.99 -19.69 17.29
CA LYS A 418 -20.75 -18.40 17.94
C LYS A 418 -20.40 -18.54 19.42
N LEU A 419 -21.08 -19.43 20.14
CA LEU A 419 -20.82 -19.69 21.56
C LEU A 419 -19.44 -20.30 21.76
N THR A 420 -19.13 -21.36 21.02
CA THR A 420 -17.86 -22.10 21.12
C THR A 420 -16.67 -21.24 20.72
N LEU A 421 -16.81 -20.41 19.68
CA LEU A 421 -15.79 -19.45 19.27
C LEU A 421 -15.53 -18.41 20.37
N SER A 422 -16.58 -17.85 20.96
CA SER A 422 -16.43 -16.86 22.04
C SER A 422 -15.81 -17.45 23.30
N GLN A 423 -16.04 -18.74 23.57
CA GLN A 423 -15.41 -19.44 24.69
C GLN A 423 -13.93 -19.68 24.41
N CYS A 424 -13.57 -20.22 23.24
CA CYS A 424 -12.18 -20.48 22.87
C CYS A 424 -11.34 -19.21 22.83
N ALA A 425 -11.86 -18.14 22.20
CA ALA A 425 -11.17 -16.85 22.12
C ALA A 425 -10.94 -16.17 23.48
N ARG A 426 -11.70 -16.53 24.53
CA ARG A 426 -11.44 -16.08 25.91
C ARG A 426 -10.33 -16.87 26.59
N LEU A 427 -10.10 -18.11 26.16
CA LEU A 427 -9.19 -19.05 26.82
C LEU A 427 -7.79 -19.03 26.21
N SER A 428 -7.67 -18.95 24.89
CA SER A 428 -6.39 -18.79 24.19
C SER A 428 -6.61 -18.27 22.76
N PRO A 429 -5.84 -17.27 22.30
CA PRO A 429 -5.86 -16.79 20.91
C PRO A 429 -4.92 -17.59 19.98
N ASN A 430 -4.29 -18.66 20.47
CA ASN A 430 -3.16 -19.34 19.81
C ASN A 430 -3.62 -20.57 19.00
N GLU A 431 -2.78 -21.62 18.90
CA GLU A 431 -3.02 -22.80 18.06
C GLU A 431 -4.36 -23.51 18.33
N SER A 432 -4.88 -23.46 19.56
CA SER A 432 -6.18 -24.07 19.92
C SER A 432 -7.37 -23.47 19.16
N LEU A 433 -7.34 -22.17 18.85
CA LEU A 433 -8.37 -21.50 18.06
C LEU A 433 -8.30 -21.89 16.58
N LEU A 434 -7.07 -22.13 16.08
CA LEU A 434 -6.85 -22.67 14.73
C LEU A 434 -7.40 -24.10 14.63
N ASP A 435 -7.14 -24.95 15.62
CA ASP A 435 -7.66 -26.33 15.61
C ASP A 435 -9.18 -26.37 15.72
N LEU A 436 -9.78 -25.50 16.55
CA LEU A 436 -11.23 -25.33 16.56
C LEU A 436 -11.76 -24.90 15.19
N SER A 437 -11.09 -23.95 14.51
CA SER A 437 -11.53 -23.49 13.18
C SER A 437 -11.57 -24.62 12.15
N LYS A 438 -10.60 -25.56 12.17
CA LYS A 438 -10.59 -26.74 11.30
C LYS A 438 -11.75 -27.69 11.63
N THR A 439 -12.06 -27.89 12.91
CA THR A 439 -13.21 -28.69 13.34
C THR A 439 -14.52 -28.07 12.85
N LEU A 440 -14.68 -26.75 12.97
CA LEU A 440 -15.85 -26.04 12.44
C LEU A 440 -15.95 -26.18 10.91
N ALA A 441 -14.84 -26.03 10.18
CA ALA A 441 -14.80 -26.19 8.72
C ALA A 441 -15.27 -27.60 8.27
N LYS A 442 -14.76 -28.65 8.93
CA LYS A 442 -15.14 -30.05 8.68
C LYS A 442 -16.66 -30.26 8.79
N TYR A 443 -17.29 -29.71 9.83
CA TYR A 443 -18.73 -29.91 10.05
C TYR A 443 -19.62 -29.04 9.17
N LEU A 444 -19.11 -27.92 8.62
CA LEU A 444 -19.79 -27.20 7.55
C LEU A 444 -19.85 -28.02 6.26
N ASP A 445 -18.75 -28.70 5.90
CA ASP A 445 -18.73 -29.60 4.74
C ASP A 445 -19.67 -30.80 4.94
N GLU A 446 -19.65 -31.42 6.12
CA GLU A 446 -20.58 -32.52 6.44
C GLU A 446 -22.04 -32.05 6.41
N TYR A 447 -22.34 -30.82 6.84
CA TYR A 447 -23.69 -30.27 6.77
C TYR A 447 -24.14 -30.03 5.33
N ALA A 448 -23.29 -29.44 4.48
CA ALA A 448 -23.59 -29.23 3.07
C ALA A 448 -23.89 -30.56 2.34
N GLN A 449 -23.07 -31.58 2.57
CA GLN A 449 -23.16 -32.87 1.88
C GLN A 449 -24.24 -33.80 2.46
N GLN A 450 -24.23 -34.03 3.78
CA GLN A 450 -25.08 -35.05 4.41
C GLN A 450 -26.48 -34.56 4.76
N VAL A 451 -26.65 -33.24 4.93
CA VAL A 451 -27.95 -32.64 5.25
C VAL A 451 -28.56 -32.01 4.00
N LEU A 452 -27.97 -30.93 3.46
CA LEU A 452 -28.63 -30.16 2.40
C LEU A 452 -28.73 -30.92 1.07
N LEU A 453 -27.62 -31.47 0.56
CA LEU A 453 -27.63 -32.20 -0.71
C LEU A 453 -28.49 -33.48 -0.63
N HIS A 454 -28.47 -34.17 0.51
CA HIS A 454 -29.31 -35.34 0.73
C HIS A 454 -30.82 -35.00 0.66
N LYS A 455 -31.24 -33.81 1.13
CA LYS A 455 -32.64 -33.38 1.05
C LYS A 455 -33.08 -33.09 -0.39
N LEU A 456 -32.19 -32.59 -1.26
CA LEU A 456 -32.47 -32.38 -2.68
C LEU A 456 -32.59 -33.69 -3.47
N GLN A 457 -31.90 -34.75 -3.05
CA GLN A 457 -31.90 -36.06 -3.70
C GLN A 457 -33.06 -36.99 -3.24
N GLY A 458 -33.80 -36.60 -2.20
CA GLY A 458 -34.93 -37.38 -1.68
C GLY A 458 -36.15 -37.33 -2.62
N GLY A 459 -36.81 -38.47 -2.83
CA GLY A 459 -38.05 -38.53 -3.62
C GLY A 459 -39.18 -37.71 -2.97
N GLY A 460 -39.88 -36.89 -3.76
CA GLY A 460 -41.01 -36.06 -3.30
C GLY A 460 -40.67 -34.60 -2.96
N LEU A 461 -39.60 -34.05 -3.52
CA LEU A 461 -39.17 -32.66 -3.29
C LEU A 461 -40.25 -31.66 -3.75
N SER A 462 -40.77 -30.86 -2.82
CA SER A 462 -41.67 -29.75 -3.13
C SER A 462 -40.88 -28.50 -3.56
N VAL A 463 -41.53 -27.56 -4.27
CA VAL A 463 -40.93 -26.24 -4.62
C VAL A 463 -40.50 -25.51 -3.34
N GLN A 464 -41.27 -25.64 -2.26
CA GLN A 464 -40.98 -25.02 -0.96
C GLN A 464 -39.71 -25.59 -0.32
N ASP A 465 -39.54 -26.91 -0.35
CA ASP A 465 -38.34 -27.57 0.20
C ASP A 465 -37.08 -27.19 -0.57
N ALA A 466 -37.16 -27.13 -1.90
CA ALA A 466 -36.04 -26.71 -2.76
C ALA A 466 -35.63 -25.26 -2.47
N VAL A 467 -36.60 -24.35 -2.27
CA VAL A 467 -36.30 -22.96 -1.91
C VAL A 467 -35.79 -22.83 -0.49
N LEU A 468 -36.25 -23.65 0.46
CA LEU A 468 -35.72 -23.64 1.82
C LEU A 468 -34.25 -24.10 1.85
N VAL A 469 -33.89 -25.12 1.07
CA VAL A 469 -32.49 -25.55 0.90
C VAL A 469 -31.67 -24.44 0.22
N LEU A 470 -32.20 -23.80 -0.82
CA LEU A 470 -31.56 -22.67 -1.50
C LEU A 470 -31.26 -21.51 -0.53
N ASN A 471 -32.25 -21.09 0.24
CA ASN A 471 -32.10 -20.02 1.24
C ASN A 471 -31.11 -20.41 2.34
N THR A 472 -31.09 -21.68 2.75
CA THR A 472 -30.17 -22.17 3.78
C THR A 472 -28.73 -22.28 3.28
N ALA A 473 -28.53 -22.69 2.03
CA ALA A 473 -27.22 -22.70 1.40
C ALA A 473 -26.67 -21.28 1.25
N ASP A 474 -27.51 -20.34 0.82
CA ASP A 474 -27.14 -18.94 0.73
C ASP A 474 -26.84 -18.30 2.11
N PHE A 475 -27.63 -18.64 3.13
CA PHE A 475 -27.36 -18.25 4.52
C PHE A 475 -25.96 -18.69 4.96
N TRP A 476 -25.57 -19.93 4.69
CA TRP A 476 -24.24 -20.42 5.05
C TRP A 476 -23.12 -19.86 4.18
N HIS A 477 -23.34 -19.61 2.89
CA HIS A 477 -22.37 -18.94 2.03
C HIS A 477 -21.99 -17.55 2.59
N VAL A 478 -22.98 -16.76 3.01
CA VAL A 478 -22.72 -15.44 3.63
C VAL A 478 -22.09 -15.57 5.02
N ASN A 479 -22.61 -16.46 5.87
CA ASN A 479 -22.15 -16.58 7.25
C ASN A 479 -20.80 -17.26 7.40
N ALA A 480 -20.38 -18.13 6.47
CA ALA A 480 -19.04 -18.73 6.46
C ALA A 480 -17.95 -17.65 6.33
N ASN A 481 -18.15 -16.68 5.42
CA ASN A 481 -17.23 -15.56 5.25
C ASN A 481 -17.18 -14.67 6.51
N GLN A 482 -18.34 -14.40 7.14
CA GLN A 482 -18.40 -13.63 8.39
C GLN A 482 -17.74 -14.36 9.57
N LEU A 483 -17.86 -15.69 9.62
CA LEU A 483 -17.21 -16.53 10.62
C LEU A 483 -15.69 -16.50 10.45
N GLU A 484 -15.19 -16.58 9.21
CA GLU A 484 -13.77 -16.46 8.89
C GLU A 484 -13.19 -15.13 9.38
N ASP A 485 -13.84 -14.01 9.06
CA ASP A 485 -13.45 -12.68 9.52
C ASP A 485 -13.46 -12.58 11.05
N SER A 486 -14.45 -13.20 11.69
CA SER A 486 -14.59 -13.21 13.15
C SER A 486 -13.49 -14.02 13.84
N ILE A 487 -13.03 -15.10 13.22
CA ILE A 487 -11.89 -15.91 13.70
C ILE A 487 -10.59 -15.13 13.48
N LYS A 488 -10.37 -14.57 12.28
CA LYS A 488 -9.17 -13.80 11.93
C LYS A 488 -8.95 -12.58 12.84
N LYS A 489 -10.02 -11.93 13.30
CA LYS A 489 -9.94 -10.80 14.25
C LYS A 489 -9.53 -11.21 15.68
N ARG A 490 -9.65 -12.48 16.03
CA ARG A 490 -9.48 -12.98 17.40
C ARG A 490 -8.24 -13.87 17.58
N ILE A 491 -7.69 -14.38 16.49
CA ILE A 491 -6.46 -15.19 16.46
C ILE A 491 -5.22 -14.29 16.38
N GLU A 492 -4.08 -14.78 16.85
CA GLU A 492 -2.81 -14.09 16.66
C GLU A 492 -2.49 -13.81 15.17
N SER A 493 -1.86 -12.66 14.91
CA SER A 493 -1.60 -12.17 13.54
C SER A 493 -0.75 -13.14 12.70
N GLU A 494 0.05 -14.00 13.33
CA GLU A 494 0.89 -14.99 12.63
C GLU A 494 0.08 -16.21 12.13
N LEU A 495 -1.02 -16.54 12.81
CA LEU A 495 -1.87 -17.70 12.49
C LEU A 495 -3.12 -17.33 11.67
N ALA A 496 -3.47 -16.04 11.63
CA ALA A 496 -4.56 -15.51 10.81
C ALA A 496 -4.57 -15.96 9.32
N PRO A 497 -3.43 -16.03 8.58
CA PRO A 497 -3.45 -16.46 7.19
C PRO A 497 -3.72 -17.97 7.01
N LYS A 498 -3.64 -18.77 8.08
CA LYS A 498 -3.93 -20.22 8.03
C LYS A 498 -5.41 -20.55 8.17
N VAL A 499 -6.24 -19.56 8.53
CA VAL A 499 -7.69 -19.71 8.62
C VAL A 499 -8.29 -19.37 7.25
N ASP A 500 -8.86 -20.38 6.61
CA ASP A 500 -9.50 -20.27 5.30
C ASP A 500 -10.79 -21.10 5.30
N LEU A 501 -11.93 -20.44 5.07
CA LEU A 501 -13.26 -21.07 4.95
C LEU A 501 -13.86 -20.87 3.55
N THR A 502 -13.06 -20.42 2.57
CA THR A 502 -13.51 -20.20 1.19
C THR A 502 -14.02 -21.49 0.55
N SER A 503 -13.34 -22.62 0.79
CA SER A 503 -13.76 -23.92 0.25
C SER A 503 -15.16 -24.35 0.72
N GLN A 504 -15.50 -24.09 2.00
CA GLN A 504 -16.82 -24.37 2.57
C GLN A 504 -17.86 -23.41 1.98
N SER A 505 -17.51 -22.13 1.81
CA SER A 505 -18.36 -21.11 1.18
C SER A 505 -18.73 -21.49 -0.26
N ASP A 506 -17.77 -21.99 -1.03
CA ASP A 506 -17.98 -22.49 -2.40
C ASP A 506 -18.81 -23.77 -2.42
N ALA A 507 -18.65 -24.66 -1.45
CA ALA A 507 -19.48 -25.87 -1.32
C ALA A 507 -20.96 -25.51 -1.15
N PHE A 508 -21.29 -24.50 -0.33
CA PHE A 508 -22.65 -24.02 -0.17
C PHE A 508 -23.19 -23.33 -1.44
N LEU A 509 -22.36 -22.57 -2.17
CA LEU A 509 -22.76 -22.03 -3.47
C LEU A 509 -23.07 -23.14 -4.49
N GLY A 510 -22.30 -24.23 -4.46
CA GLY A 510 -22.57 -25.45 -5.24
C GLY A 510 -23.92 -26.09 -4.90
N VAL A 511 -24.27 -26.17 -3.62
CA VAL A 511 -25.59 -26.65 -3.17
C VAL A 511 -26.72 -25.72 -3.60
N ALA A 512 -26.51 -24.39 -3.54
CA ALA A 512 -27.48 -23.42 -4.04
C ALA A 512 -27.74 -23.59 -5.55
N SER A 513 -26.69 -23.82 -6.34
CA SER A 513 -26.81 -24.13 -7.77
C SER A 513 -27.57 -25.44 -8.02
N ALA A 514 -27.30 -26.49 -7.24
CA ALA A 514 -28.04 -27.75 -7.32
C ALA A 514 -29.53 -27.58 -6.99
N ALA A 515 -29.87 -26.73 -6.02
CA ALA A 515 -31.26 -26.41 -5.69
C ALA A 515 -31.96 -25.67 -6.84
N VAL A 516 -31.28 -24.74 -7.51
CA VAL A 516 -31.82 -24.06 -8.71
C VAL A 516 -32.05 -25.05 -9.85
N LEU A 517 -31.12 -25.99 -10.10
CA LEU A 517 -31.30 -27.03 -11.11
C LEU A 517 -32.46 -27.99 -10.78
N ALA A 518 -32.66 -28.31 -9.49
CA ALA A 518 -33.80 -29.10 -9.07
C ALA A 518 -35.14 -28.41 -9.39
N LEU A 519 -35.21 -27.08 -9.20
CA LEU A 519 -36.38 -26.28 -9.60
C LEU A 519 -36.60 -26.30 -11.13
N VAL A 520 -35.54 -26.21 -11.93
CA VAL A 520 -35.62 -26.30 -13.39
C VAL A 520 -36.16 -27.67 -13.82
N HIS A 521 -35.66 -28.75 -13.23
CA HIS A 521 -36.09 -30.11 -13.53
C HIS A 521 -37.58 -30.33 -13.19
N MET A 522 -38.12 -29.68 -12.15
CA MET A 522 -39.57 -29.73 -11.88
C MET A 522 -40.41 -29.16 -13.03
N VAL A 523 -39.94 -28.08 -13.68
CA VAL A 523 -40.62 -27.49 -14.86
C VAL A 523 -40.49 -28.41 -16.07
N GLU A 524 -39.33 -29.02 -16.29
CA GLU A 524 -39.11 -29.97 -17.38
C GLU A 524 -40.04 -31.18 -17.31
N LEU A 525 -40.22 -31.75 -16.12
CA LEU A 525 -41.12 -32.87 -15.89
C LEU A 525 -42.58 -32.50 -16.24
N ASP A 526 -43.01 -31.27 -15.93
CA ASP A 526 -44.36 -30.79 -16.27
C ASP A 526 -44.53 -30.64 -17.79
N CYS A 527 -43.47 -30.26 -18.51
CA CYS A 527 -43.48 -30.06 -19.95
C CYS A 527 -43.39 -31.37 -20.78
N GLU A 528 -43.08 -32.52 -20.17
CA GLU A 528 -42.85 -33.78 -20.90
C GLU A 528 -44.08 -34.24 -21.71
N GLY A 529 -45.29 -33.94 -21.21
CA GLY A 529 -46.56 -34.19 -21.91
C GLY A 529 -46.66 -33.44 -23.24
N VAL A 530 -46.28 -32.16 -23.25
CA VAL A 530 -46.32 -31.31 -24.44
C VAL A 530 -45.25 -31.71 -25.46
N TRP A 531 -44.05 -32.09 -24.99
CA TRP A 531 -43.02 -32.65 -25.87
C TRP A 531 -43.48 -33.95 -26.53
N ARG A 532 -44.35 -34.73 -25.89
CA ARG A 532 -44.96 -35.94 -26.47
C ARG A 532 -45.97 -35.61 -27.56
N GLU A 533 -46.76 -34.55 -27.40
CA GLU A 533 -47.67 -34.05 -28.43
C GLU A 533 -46.91 -33.65 -29.70
N MET A 534 -45.84 -32.85 -29.56
CA MET A 534 -44.97 -32.43 -30.66
C MET A 534 -44.40 -33.62 -31.46
N ARG A 535 -44.03 -34.71 -30.77
CA ARG A 535 -43.51 -35.93 -31.40
C ARG A 535 -44.58 -36.72 -32.16
N ASN A 536 -45.85 -36.59 -31.77
CA ASN A 536 -46.98 -37.29 -32.39
C ASN A 536 -47.58 -36.52 -33.58
N THR A 537 -47.22 -35.25 -33.76
CA THR A 537 -47.64 -34.44 -34.92
C THR A 537 -47.05 -35.00 -36.22
N ASN A 538 -47.85 -35.07 -37.28
CA ASN A 538 -47.39 -35.57 -38.58
C ASN A 538 -46.69 -34.47 -39.40
N TRP A 539 -45.39 -34.32 -39.17
CA TRP A 539 -44.52 -33.34 -39.85
C TRP A 539 -44.23 -33.65 -41.33
N SER A 540 -44.63 -34.83 -41.83
CA SER A 540 -44.29 -35.32 -43.17
C SER A 540 -45.29 -34.90 -44.26
N SER A 541 -46.56 -34.70 -43.89
CA SER A 541 -47.69 -34.42 -44.81
C SER A 541 -48.21 -32.98 -44.74
N MET A 542 -47.40 -32.02 -44.31
CA MET A 542 -47.83 -30.63 -44.18
C MET A 542 -47.76 -29.90 -45.53
N ASP A 543 -48.90 -29.36 -45.97
CA ASP A 543 -49.02 -28.67 -47.28
C ASP A 543 -48.81 -27.15 -47.20
N SER A 544 -49.03 -26.52 -46.04
CA SER A 544 -48.81 -25.08 -45.82
C SER A 544 -48.31 -24.76 -44.40
N ALA A 545 -47.41 -23.78 -44.27
CA ALA A 545 -47.04 -23.19 -42.98
C ALA A 545 -48.00 -22.03 -42.63
N GLY A 546 -48.48 -21.99 -41.39
CA GLY A 546 -49.47 -21.02 -40.90
C GLY A 546 -48.98 -20.29 -39.64
N ASP A 547 -49.90 -20.00 -38.72
CA ASP A 547 -49.58 -19.49 -37.38
C ASP A 547 -48.92 -20.58 -36.50
N GLN A 548 -48.61 -20.29 -35.23
CA GLN A 548 -47.95 -21.22 -34.31
C GLN A 548 -48.69 -22.56 -34.16
N SER A 549 -47.94 -23.66 -34.01
CA SER A 549 -48.47 -25.01 -33.78
C SER A 549 -49.19 -25.13 -32.42
N SER A 550 -50.13 -26.08 -32.29
CA SER A 550 -50.94 -26.28 -31.06
C SER A 550 -50.09 -26.43 -29.79
N TYR A 551 -49.07 -27.29 -29.86
CA TYR A 551 -48.19 -27.59 -28.74
C TYR A 551 -47.41 -26.37 -28.21
N VAL A 552 -47.20 -25.33 -29.05
CA VAL A 552 -46.46 -24.13 -28.65
C VAL A 552 -47.25 -23.31 -27.62
N GLY A 553 -48.58 -23.26 -27.78
CA GLY A 553 -49.46 -22.59 -26.82
C GLY A 553 -49.44 -23.29 -25.46
N GLU A 554 -49.64 -24.61 -25.46
CA GLU A 554 -49.62 -25.43 -24.25
C GLU A 554 -48.25 -25.41 -23.56
N LEU A 555 -47.15 -25.46 -24.33
CA LEU A 555 -45.80 -25.39 -23.77
C LEU A 555 -45.55 -24.06 -23.05
N VAL A 556 -45.97 -22.94 -23.65
CA VAL A 556 -45.81 -21.62 -23.04
C VAL A 556 -46.66 -21.51 -21.77
N GLU A 557 -47.88 -22.04 -21.77
CA GLU A 557 -48.77 -22.03 -20.61
C GLU A 557 -48.18 -22.82 -19.44
N HIS A 558 -47.76 -24.07 -19.67
CA HIS A 558 -47.13 -24.91 -18.64
C HIS A 558 -45.84 -24.28 -18.07
N VAL A 559 -44.98 -23.74 -18.94
CA VAL A 559 -43.74 -23.07 -18.51
C VAL A 559 -44.05 -21.81 -17.71
N ASP A 560 -44.96 -20.96 -18.18
CA ASP A 560 -45.29 -19.69 -17.50
C ASP A 560 -45.99 -19.94 -16.16
N ASP A 561 -46.86 -20.93 -16.05
CA ASP A 561 -47.57 -21.25 -14.82
C ASP A 561 -46.63 -21.79 -13.73
N LYS A 562 -45.77 -22.75 -14.07
CA LYS A 562 -44.77 -23.26 -13.13
C LYS A 562 -43.67 -22.25 -12.83
N ALA A 563 -43.22 -21.46 -13.81
CA ALA A 563 -42.30 -20.37 -13.55
C ALA A 563 -42.93 -19.33 -12.60
N ARG A 564 -44.22 -19.00 -12.74
CA ARG A 564 -44.91 -18.07 -11.83
C ARG A 564 -45.02 -18.62 -10.40
N GLU A 565 -45.29 -19.91 -10.25
CA GLU A 565 -45.29 -20.60 -8.95
C GLU A 565 -43.92 -20.51 -8.26
N ILE A 566 -42.84 -20.81 -8.99
CA ILE A 566 -41.46 -20.78 -8.46
C ILE A 566 -41.00 -19.34 -8.17
N MET A 567 -41.28 -18.40 -9.07
CA MET A 567 -40.86 -17.00 -8.94
C MET A 567 -41.60 -16.25 -7.82
N ALA A 568 -42.80 -16.69 -7.42
CA ALA A 568 -43.49 -16.14 -6.25
C ALA A 568 -42.78 -16.48 -4.93
N VAL A 569 -41.96 -17.55 -4.94
CA VAL A 569 -41.33 -18.10 -3.75
C VAL A 569 -39.82 -17.79 -3.70
N VAL A 570 -39.16 -17.70 -4.86
CA VAL A 570 -37.75 -17.26 -4.95
C VAL A 570 -37.69 -15.74 -4.82
N THR A 571 -37.17 -15.24 -3.69
CA THR A 571 -37.13 -13.79 -3.41
C THR A 571 -35.91 -13.07 -3.98
N LYS A 572 -34.79 -13.77 -4.15
CA LYS A 572 -33.53 -13.16 -4.57
C LYS A 572 -33.40 -13.17 -6.10
N GLN A 573 -33.25 -11.97 -6.67
CA GLN A 573 -33.13 -11.74 -8.12
C GLN A 573 -32.00 -12.55 -8.78
N GLN A 574 -30.89 -12.81 -8.07
CA GLN A 574 -29.76 -13.59 -8.61
C GLN A 574 -30.14 -15.05 -8.90
N TYR A 575 -30.91 -15.68 -8.01
CA TYR A 575 -31.37 -17.06 -8.16
C TYR A 575 -32.54 -17.15 -9.13
N ALA A 576 -33.44 -16.16 -9.13
CA ALA A 576 -34.48 -16.02 -10.14
C ALA A 576 -33.89 -15.91 -11.55
N ARG A 577 -32.81 -15.14 -11.71
CA ARG A 577 -32.09 -15.02 -12.98
C ARG A 577 -31.39 -16.32 -13.38
N ALA A 578 -30.69 -16.97 -12.45
CA ALA A 578 -30.02 -18.24 -12.70
C ALA A 578 -31.02 -19.32 -13.11
N PHE A 579 -32.17 -19.40 -12.42
CA PHE A 579 -33.28 -20.29 -12.77
C PHE A 579 -33.76 -20.07 -14.21
N CYS A 580 -34.07 -18.84 -14.61
CA CYS A 580 -34.51 -18.56 -15.99
C CYS A 580 -33.45 -18.88 -17.04
N ASP A 581 -32.17 -18.58 -16.78
CA ASP A 581 -31.09 -18.87 -17.72
C ASP A 581 -30.94 -20.39 -17.93
N HIS A 582 -30.92 -21.17 -16.84
CA HIS A 582 -30.84 -22.64 -16.92
C HIS A 582 -32.11 -23.26 -17.53
N LEU A 583 -33.30 -22.75 -17.18
CA LEU A 583 -34.55 -23.22 -17.75
C LEU A 583 -34.58 -23.07 -19.28
N VAL A 584 -34.17 -21.92 -19.81
CA VAL A 584 -34.14 -21.69 -21.26
C VAL A 584 -33.10 -22.56 -21.97
N GLU A 585 -31.93 -22.79 -21.36
CA GLU A 585 -30.92 -23.68 -21.92
C GLU A 585 -31.40 -25.13 -21.99
N HIS A 586 -32.05 -25.60 -20.92
CA HIS A 586 -32.61 -26.94 -20.86
C HIS A 586 -33.80 -27.13 -21.79
N LEU A 587 -34.74 -26.17 -21.86
CA LEU A 587 -35.86 -26.21 -22.81
C LEU A 587 -35.39 -26.20 -24.28
N ALA A 588 -34.37 -25.41 -24.62
CA ALA A 588 -33.78 -25.42 -25.95
C ALA A 588 -33.16 -26.79 -26.29
N THR A 589 -32.49 -27.42 -25.33
CA THR A 589 -31.93 -28.77 -25.48
C THR A 589 -33.04 -29.82 -25.66
N SER A 590 -34.11 -29.74 -24.86
CA SER A 590 -35.29 -30.61 -24.97
C SER A 590 -36.05 -30.45 -26.30
N PHE A 591 -36.13 -29.23 -26.84
CA PHE A 591 -36.66 -29.00 -28.18
C PHE A 591 -35.80 -29.71 -29.22
N ILE A 592 -34.46 -29.54 -29.20
CA ILE A 592 -33.57 -30.20 -30.17
C ILE A 592 -33.73 -31.73 -30.08
N ASN A 593 -33.77 -32.28 -28.87
CA ASN A 593 -33.97 -33.72 -28.64
C ASN A 593 -35.32 -34.21 -29.21
N SER A 594 -36.39 -33.44 -29.01
CA SER A 594 -37.73 -33.78 -29.51
C SER A 594 -37.81 -33.68 -31.04
N MET A 595 -37.23 -32.64 -31.65
CA MET A 595 -37.16 -32.47 -33.11
C MET A 595 -36.44 -33.66 -33.78
N VAL A 596 -35.34 -34.15 -33.20
CA VAL A 596 -34.59 -35.29 -33.74
C VAL A 596 -35.42 -36.59 -33.79
N GLN A 597 -36.44 -36.70 -32.94
CA GLN A 597 -37.34 -37.85 -32.88
C GLN A 597 -38.52 -37.73 -33.88
N CYS A 598 -38.80 -36.53 -34.42
CA CYS A 598 -39.92 -36.25 -35.32
C CYS A 598 -39.67 -36.69 -36.79
N ARG A 599 -39.10 -37.88 -37.03
CA ARG A 599 -38.71 -38.33 -38.38
C ARG A 599 -39.89 -38.96 -39.15
N PRO A 600 -40.18 -38.57 -40.42
CA PRO A 600 -39.49 -37.57 -41.25
C PRO A 600 -40.14 -36.16 -41.20
N ILE A 601 -39.31 -35.12 -41.35
CA ILE A 601 -39.71 -33.70 -41.38
C ILE A 601 -39.69 -33.19 -42.83
N SER A 602 -40.83 -32.68 -43.30
CA SER A 602 -40.96 -32.05 -44.63
C SER A 602 -40.36 -30.63 -44.68
N GLU A 603 -40.18 -30.08 -45.88
CA GLU A 603 -39.71 -28.68 -46.07
C GLU A 603 -40.64 -27.67 -45.40
N VAL A 604 -41.95 -27.88 -45.54
CA VAL A 604 -43.00 -27.04 -44.93
C VAL A 604 -43.05 -27.27 -43.42
N GLY A 605 -42.85 -28.50 -42.94
CA GLY A 605 -42.71 -28.80 -41.52
C GLY A 605 -41.52 -28.10 -40.86
N ALA A 606 -40.37 -28.04 -41.54
CA ALA A 606 -39.20 -27.30 -41.07
C ALA A 606 -39.45 -25.77 -41.04
N GLN A 607 -40.23 -25.24 -41.98
CA GLN A 607 -40.68 -23.84 -41.96
C GLN A 607 -41.59 -23.56 -40.77
N GLN A 608 -42.55 -24.44 -40.49
CA GLN A 608 -43.44 -24.31 -39.34
C GLN A 608 -42.67 -24.36 -38.01
N MET A 609 -41.73 -25.30 -37.84
CA MET A 609 -40.90 -25.39 -36.64
C MET A 609 -40.03 -24.14 -36.42
N LEU A 610 -39.68 -23.41 -37.49
CA LEU A 610 -38.95 -22.14 -37.41
C LEU A 610 -39.87 -21.00 -36.93
N VAL A 611 -41.13 -20.99 -37.34
CA VAL A 611 -42.18 -20.10 -36.81
C VAL A 611 -42.41 -20.38 -35.31
N ASP A 612 -42.55 -21.66 -34.95
CA ASP A 612 -42.72 -22.12 -33.57
C ASP A 612 -41.54 -21.70 -32.69
N LYS A 613 -40.31 -21.84 -33.20
CA LYS A 613 -39.09 -21.36 -32.52
C LYS A 613 -39.12 -19.84 -32.29
N TYR A 614 -39.59 -19.05 -33.25
CA TYR A 614 -39.68 -17.59 -33.09
C TYR A 614 -40.72 -17.21 -32.02
N ALA A 615 -41.86 -17.89 -32.01
CA ALA A 615 -42.90 -17.72 -30.99
C ALA A 615 -42.36 -18.05 -29.59
N LEU A 616 -41.68 -19.19 -29.41
CA LEU A 616 -41.06 -19.56 -28.13
C LEU A 616 -39.95 -18.61 -27.70
N THR A 617 -39.10 -18.14 -28.63
CA THR A 617 -38.03 -17.18 -28.31
C THR A 617 -38.62 -15.89 -27.73
N LYS A 618 -39.72 -15.40 -28.29
CA LYS A 618 -40.42 -14.20 -27.83
C LYS A 618 -41.09 -14.42 -26.47
N SER A 619 -41.69 -15.58 -26.23
CA SER A 619 -42.32 -15.92 -24.94
C SER A 619 -41.29 -16.10 -23.84
N PHE A 620 -40.23 -16.89 -24.08
CA PHE A 620 -39.17 -17.13 -23.10
C PHE A 620 -38.40 -15.86 -22.72
N GLY A 621 -38.29 -14.88 -23.62
CA GLY A 621 -37.73 -13.57 -23.32
C GLY A 621 -38.48 -12.80 -22.23
N LYS A 622 -39.74 -13.17 -21.92
CA LYS A 622 -40.56 -12.56 -20.89
C LYS A 622 -40.52 -13.28 -19.53
N LEU A 623 -39.90 -14.46 -19.42
CA LEU A 623 -39.95 -15.27 -18.19
C LEU A 623 -39.49 -14.52 -16.94
N LEU A 624 -38.42 -13.72 -17.06
CA LEU A 624 -37.89 -12.96 -15.92
C LEU A 624 -38.80 -11.80 -15.47
N SER A 625 -39.74 -11.37 -16.32
CA SER A 625 -40.71 -10.32 -15.98
C SER A 625 -41.78 -10.78 -14.98
N HIS A 626 -41.89 -12.09 -14.74
CA HIS A 626 -42.80 -12.64 -13.72
C HIS A 626 -42.31 -12.44 -12.28
N HIS A 627 -41.02 -12.17 -12.04
CA HIS A 627 -40.46 -11.98 -10.69
C HIS A 627 -40.43 -10.52 -10.25
N ASN A 628 -40.08 -9.61 -11.14
CA ASN A 628 -40.15 -8.17 -10.93
C ASN A 628 -40.89 -7.63 -12.14
N SER A 629 -42.07 -7.02 -11.98
CA SER A 629 -42.96 -6.54 -13.05
C SER A 629 -42.35 -5.50 -14.02
N GLN A 630 -41.03 -5.34 -14.00
CA GLN A 630 -40.22 -4.57 -14.94
C GLN A 630 -39.87 -5.42 -16.17
N ALA A 631 -39.58 -4.73 -17.28
CA ALA A 631 -39.14 -5.39 -18.50
C ALA A 631 -37.85 -6.20 -18.28
N ALA A 632 -37.78 -7.40 -18.87
CA ALA A 632 -36.61 -8.25 -18.75
C ALA A 632 -35.34 -7.52 -19.26
N PRO A 633 -34.19 -7.64 -18.59
CA PRO A 633 -32.94 -7.01 -19.02
C PRO A 633 -32.54 -7.47 -20.42
N SER A 634 -31.96 -6.57 -21.22
CA SER A 634 -31.50 -6.88 -22.58
C SER A 634 -30.46 -8.01 -22.62
N SER A 635 -29.69 -8.20 -21.54
CA SER A 635 -28.76 -9.32 -21.38
C SER A 635 -29.46 -10.67 -21.22
N PHE A 636 -30.69 -10.72 -20.68
CA PHE A 636 -31.52 -11.93 -20.67
C PHE A 636 -31.98 -12.27 -22.07
N VAL A 637 -32.63 -11.29 -22.73
CA VAL A 637 -33.22 -11.49 -24.05
C VAL A 637 -32.17 -11.95 -25.05
N ARG A 638 -30.97 -11.34 -25.05
CA ARG A 638 -29.84 -11.78 -25.88
C ARG A 638 -29.41 -13.23 -25.61
N ARG A 639 -29.41 -13.66 -24.34
CA ARG A 639 -29.05 -15.04 -23.97
C ARG A 639 -30.14 -16.03 -24.41
N VAL A 640 -31.42 -15.67 -24.28
CA VAL A 640 -32.55 -16.46 -24.80
C VAL A 640 -32.44 -16.61 -26.31
N GLU A 641 -32.22 -15.52 -27.04
CA GLU A 641 -31.99 -15.54 -28.49
C GLU A 641 -30.80 -16.43 -28.85
N GLN A 642 -29.67 -16.31 -28.15
CA GLN A 642 -28.49 -17.12 -28.39
C GLN A 642 -28.75 -18.62 -28.17
N SER A 643 -29.47 -18.99 -27.10
CA SER A 643 -29.82 -20.39 -26.81
C SER A 643 -30.76 -20.96 -27.88
N MET A 644 -31.83 -20.25 -28.23
CA MET A 644 -32.80 -20.68 -29.24
C MET A 644 -32.21 -20.68 -30.66
N ASN A 645 -31.23 -19.82 -30.96
CA ASN A 645 -30.54 -19.79 -32.26
C ASN A 645 -29.63 -21.01 -32.49
N ARG A 646 -29.36 -21.85 -31.47
CA ARG A 646 -28.65 -23.13 -31.65
C ARG A 646 -29.39 -24.08 -32.61
N MET A 647 -30.69 -23.89 -32.77
CA MET A 647 -31.58 -24.73 -33.58
C MET A 647 -31.62 -24.31 -35.06
N ASP A 648 -31.24 -23.06 -35.36
CA ASP A 648 -31.29 -22.47 -36.70
C ASP A 648 -30.52 -23.27 -37.76
N PRO A 649 -29.27 -23.74 -37.52
CA PRO A 649 -28.53 -24.51 -38.51
C PRO A 649 -29.28 -25.77 -38.97
N LEU A 650 -29.94 -26.45 -38.04
CA LEU A 650 -30.65 -27.70 -38.31
C LEU A 650 -31.93 -27.43 -39.12
N LEU A 651 -32.75 -26.47 -38.68
CA LEU A 651 -34.00 -26.12 -39.35
C LEU A 651 -33.77 -25.52 -40.75
N LYS A 652 -32.77 -24.64 -40.90
CA LYS A 652 -32.41 -24.04 -42.21
C LYS A 652 -31.90 -25.08 -43.20
N THR A 653 -31.16 -26.08 -42.74
CA THR A 653 -30.72 -27.20 -43.60
C THR A 653 -31.89 -28.05 -44.07
N LEU A 654 -32.86 -28.33 -43.17
CA LEU A 654 -34.06 -29.10 -43.51
C LEU A 654 -35.01 -28.37 -44.47
N GLN A 655 -34.99 -27.03 -44.47
CA GLN A 655 -35.80 -26.19 -45.37
C GLN A 655 -35.39 -26.28 -46.85
N VAL A 656 -34.13 -26.61 -47.15
CA VAL A 656 -33.61 -26.62 -48.53
C VAL A 656 -34.10 -27.83 -49.31
N ARG A 657 -34.58 -27.64 -50.55
CA ARG A 657 -35.09 -28.72 -51.39
C ARG A 657 -34.05 -29.79 -51.67
N ALA A 658 -34.48 -31.06 -51.70
CA ALA A 658 -33.60 -32.18 -52.04
C ALA A 658 -33.29 -32.28 -53.55
N SER A 659 -34.01 -31.55 -54.40
CA SER A 659 -33.78 -31.45 -55.84
C SER A 659 -33.69 -29.97 -56.25
N PRO A 660 -32.60 -29.52 -56.91
CA PRO A 660 -31.42 -30.28 -57.33
C PRO A 660 -30.53 -30.76 -56.15
N PRO A 661 -29.85 -31.91 -56.27
CA PRO A 661 -29.14 -32.55 -55.16
C PRO A 661 -27.94 -31.74 -54.63
N GLU A 662 -27.34 -30.88 -55.47
CA GLU A 662 -26.22 -30.02 -55.07
C GLU A 662 -26.61 -28.99 -54.00
N GLY A 663 -27.86 -28.50 -54.04
CA GLY A 663 -28.34 -27.46 -53.11
C GLY A 663 -28.39 -27.93 -51.66
N LEU A 664 -28.81 -29.17 -51.41
CA LEU A 664 -28.91 -29.74 -50.05
C LEU A 664 -27.53 -30.03 -49.46
N VAL A 665 -26.60 -30.54 -50.26
CA VAL A 665 -25.21 -30.79 -49.86
C VAL A 665 -24.52 -29.47 -49.49
N GLN A 666 -24.71 -28.42 -50.31
CA GLN A 666 -24.15 -27.10 -50.03
C GLN A 666 -24.77 -26.46 -48.79
N ALA A 667 -26.09 -26.59 -48.58
CA ALA A 667 -26.76 -26.08 -47.39
C ALA A 667 -26.24 -26.73 -46.10
N TYR A 668 -26.00 -28.05 -46.11
CA TYR A 668 -25.41 -28.76 -44.96
C TYR A 668 -23.99 -28.26 -44.66
N LEU A 669 -23.15 -28.09 -45.69
CA LEU A 669 -21.77 -27.60 -45.55
C LEU A 669 -21.71 -26.14 -45.07
N ILE A 670 -22.71 -25.32 -45.38
CA ILE A 670 -22.78 -23.92 -44.93
C ILE A 670 -23.33 -23.80 -43.51
N HIS A 671 -24.44 -24.50 -43.20
CA HIS A 671 -25.16 -24.30 -41.95
C HIS A 671 -24.62 -25.16 -40.80
N ILE A 672 -24.37 -26.45 -41.03
CA ILE A 672 -23.89 -27.38 -39.99
C ILE A 672 -22.35 -27.46 -39.98
N ALA A 673 -21.72 -27.30 -41.16
CA ALA A 673 -20.27 -27.17 -41.33
C ALA A 673 -19.46 -28.32 -40.70
N ASP A 674 -19.94 -29.55 -40.87
CA ASP A 674 -19.37 -30.79 -40.33
C ASP A 674 -18.85 -31.71 -41.45
N ARG A 675 -17.79 -32.49 -41.17
CA ARG A 675 -17.19 -33.52 -42.05
C ARG A 675 -17.75 -34.93 -41.84
N SER A 676 -18.57 -35.15 -40.81
CA SER A 676 -19.07 -36.47 -40.42
C SER A 676 -20.13 -37.04 -41.37
N ASP A 677 -19.76 -38.13 -42.06
CA ASP A 677 -20.65 -38.90 -42.93
C ASP A 677 -21.88 -39.45 -42.17
N SER A 678 -21.68 -39.79 -40.89
CA SER A 678 -22.76 -40.29 -40.02
C SER A 678 -23.79 -39.21 -39.68
N ASN A 679 -23.35 -37.97 -39.48
CA ASN A 679 -24.23 -36.85 -39.17
C ASN A 679 -25.00 -36.42 -40.41
N PHE A 680 -24.34 -36.35 -41.57
CA PHE A 680 -25.02 -36.04 -42.83
C PHE A 680 -26.09 -37.09 -43.16
N ARG A 681 -25.80 -38.38 -43.01
CA ARG A 681 -26.77 -39.46 -43.19
C ARG A 681 -27.99 -39.33 -42.28
N LYS A 682 -27.79 -38.97 -41.00
CA LYS A 682 -28.89 -38.75 -40.06
C LYS A 682 -29.76 -37.54 -40.42
N ILE A 683 -29.19 -36.49 -41.03
CA ILE A 683 -29.96 -35.37 -41.58
C ILE A 683 -30.79 -35.82 -42.80
N LEU A 684 -30.24 -36.66 -43.67
CA LEU A 684 -30.99 -37.23 -44.79
C LEU A 684 -32.16 -38.12 -44.32
N ASP A 685 -31.95 -38.89 -43.25
CA ASP A 685 -33.00 -39.69 -42.60
C ASP A 685 -34.05 -38.80 -41.92
N LEU A 686 -33.64 -37.73 -41.25
CA LEU A 686 -34.54 -36.74 -40.63
C LEU A 686 -35.40 -36.04 -41.67
N LYS A 687 -34.86 -35.76 -42.86
CA LYS A 687 -35.61 -35.17 -44.00
C LYS A 687 -36.49 -36.19 -44.74
N GLY A 688 -36.30 -37.50 -44.52
CA GLY A 688 -37.08 -38.56 -45.18
C GLY A 688 -36.66 -38.84 -46.63
N VAL A 689 -35.40 -38.57 -47.00
CA VAL A 689 -34.89 -38.85 -48.35
C VAL A 689 -34.88 -40.37 -48.60
N ARG A 690 -35.35 -40.81 -49.77
CA ARG A 690 -35.42 -42.24 -50.12
C ARG A 690 -34.02 -42.84 -50.13
N LYS A 691 -33.87 -44.07 -49.62
CA LYS A 691 -32.57 -44.78 -49.57
C LYS A 691 -31.84 -44.87 -50.92
N LYS A 692 -32.56 -44.88 -52.05
CA LYS A 692 -31.98 -44.87 -53.41
C LYS A 692 -31.27 -43.55 -53.73
N ASP A 693 -31.83 -42.43 -53.30
CA ASP A 693 -31.33 -41.08 -53.58
C ASP A 693 -30.24 -40.67 -52.56
N GLN A 694 -30.25 -41.28 -51.37
CA GLN A 694 -29.23 -41.07 -50.34
C GLN A 694 -27.82 -41.46 -50.83
N ALA A 695 -27.67 -42.55 -51.61
CA ALA A 695 -26.37 -43.00 -52.09
C ALA A 695 -25.69 -41.94 -52.98
N HIS A 696 -26.46 -41.32 -53.87
CA HIS A 696 -25.97 -40.26 -54.75
C HIS A 696 -25.61 -38.97 -53.99
N LEU A 697 -26.42 -38.58 -53.00
CA LEU A 697 -26.14 -37.41 -52.15
C LEU A 697 -24.91 -37.61 -51.26
N MET A 698 -24.66 -38.82 -50.78
CA MET A 698 -23.46 -39.16 -50.01
C MET A 698 -22.19 -39.08 -50.88
N GLU A 699 -22.26 -39.50 -52.14
CA GLU A 699 -21.15 -39.38 -53.09
C GLU A 699 -20.87 -37.91 -53.42
N LEU A 700 -21.90 -37.11 -53.70
CA LEU A 700 -21.76 -35.67 -53.91
C LEU A 700 -21.21 -34.94 -52.68
N PHE A 701 -21.60 -35.36 -51.47
CA PHE A 701 -21.05 -34.84 -50.21
C PHE A 701 -19.57 -35.18 -50.06
N ALA A 702 -19.15 -36.41 -50.37
CA ALA A 702 -17.73 -36.79 -50.33
C ALA A 702 -16.88 -35.93 -51.27
N VAL A 703 -17.36 -35.68 -52.50
CA VAL A 703 -16.69 -34.83 -53.49
C VAL A 703 -16.57 -33.37 -53.03
N HIS A 704 -17.64 -32.79 -52.48
CA HIS A 704 -17.62 -31.40 -52.00
C HIS A 704 -16.87 -31.22 -50.67
N ARG A 705 -16.78 -32.27 -49.85
CA ARG A 705 -15.97 -32.31 -48.61
C ARG A 705 -14.47 -32.27 -48.93
N GLU A 706 -14.04 -32.94 -49.99
CA GLU A 706 -12.64 -33.07 -50.42
C GLU A 706 -12.18 -31.93 -51.34
N SER A 707 -13.09 -31.02 -51.70
CA SER A 707 -12.75 -29.82 -52.47
C SER A 707 -11.84 -28.87 -51.67
N SER A 708 -10.76 -28.38 -52.31
CA SER A 708 -9.72 -27.53 -51.71
C SER A 708 -10.23 -26.22 -51.07
N SER A 709 -11.45 -25.78 -51.38
CA SER A 709 -12.10 -24.61 -50.75
C SER A 709 -12.62 -24.87 -49.33
N ASN A 710 -12.86 -26.13 -48.96
CA ASN A 710 -13.56 -26.52 -47.73
C ASN A 710 -12.65 -27.21 -46.69
N GLU A 711 -11.38 -27.46 -47.05
CA GLU A 711 -10.43 -28.27 -46.28
C GLU A 711 -10.14 -27.68 -44.88
N ASN A 712 -10.13 -26.34 -44.75
CA ASN A 712 -9.83 -25.62 -43.50
C ASN A 712 -11.06 -24.99 -42.79
N LYS A 713 -12.29 -25.17 -43.32
CA LYS A 713 -13.51 -24.51 -42.78
C LYS A 713 -14.46 -25.42 -42.00
N LEU A 714 -14.34 -26.74 -42.14
CA LEU A 714 -15.28 -27.71 -41.59
C LEU A 714 -14.74 -28.36 -40.29
N VAL A 715 -15.60 -28.48 -39.27
CA VAL A 715 -15.29 -29.14 -37.99
C VAL A 715 -15.45 -30.67 -38.14
N ALA A 716 -14.71 -31.45 -37.36
CA ALA A 716 -14.72 -32.92 -37.46
C ALA A 716 -16.06 -33.59 -37.09
N SER A 717 -16.78 -33.03 -36.12
CA SER A 717 -18.15 -33.41 -35.73
C SER A 717 -18.80 -32.24 -34.99
N SER A 718 -20.00 -31.82 -35.38
CA SER A 718 -20.70 -30.71 -34.71
C SER A 718 -21.42 -31.17 -33.44
N ALA A 719 -21.14 -30.50 -32.31
CA ALA A 719 -21.79 -30.77 -31.02
C ALA A 719 -23.32 -30.52 -31.04
N LEU A 720 -23.83 -29.77 -32.02
CA LEU A 720 -25.26 -29.54 -32.23
C LEU A 720 -26.02 -30.84 -32.55
N LEU A 721 -25.33 -31.84 -33.10
CA LEU A 721 -25.92 -33.12 -33.51
C LEU A 721 -25.64 -34.25 -32.51
N THR A 722 -25.11 -33.93 -31.33
CA THR A 722 -24.91 -34.92 -30.24
C THR A 722 -26.20 -35.67 -29.86
N PRO A 723 -27.39 -35.02 -29.82
CA PRO A 723 -28.68 -35.70 -29.65
C PRO A 723 -29.02 -36.74 -30.74
N LEU A 724 -28.50 -36.57 -31.96
CA LEU A 724 -28.66 -37.54 -33.04
C LEU A 724 -27.77 -38.77 -32.82
N MET A 725 -26.79 -38.73 -31.93
CA MET A 725 -25.90 -39.85 -31.60
C MET A 725 -26.45 -40.79 -30.52
N SER A 726 -27.37 -40.34 -29.67
CA SER A 726 -27.98 -41.19 -28.62
C SER A 726 -29.13 -42.07 -29.13
N SER A 727 -29.62 -41.87 -30.37
CA SER A 727 -30.83 -42.54 -30.89
C SER A 727 -30.60 -43.94 -31.49
N THR A 728 -29.42 -44.55 -31.36
CA THR A 728 -29.14 -45.92 -31.83
C THR A 728 -28.99 -46.87 -30.66
N GLY A 729 -30.11 -47.43 -30.17
CA GLY A 729 -30.12 -48.49 -29.17
C GLY A 729 -31.36 -48.50 -28.27
N LEU A 730 -32.54 -48.84 -28.81
CA LEU A 730 -33.70 -49.18 -27.97
C LEU A 730 -33.62 -50.66 -27.58
N GLY A 731 -33.10 -50.93 -26.40
CA GLY A 731 -33.09 -52.24 -25.77
C GLY A 731 -32.87 -52.10 -24.27
N SER A 732 -33.97 -52.05 -23.51
CA SER A 732 -34.02 -52.17 -22.04
C SER A 732 -33.28 -51.12 -21.21
N MET A 733 -33.86 -49.93 -21.08
CA MET A 733 -33.66 -49.05 -19.91
C MET A 733 -35.02 -48.50 -19.47
N GLY A 734 -35.88 -49.39 -19.00
CA GLY A 734 -36.92 -49.01 -18.05
C GLY A 734 -36.29 -48.85 -16.67
N ALA A 735 -36.60 -47.76 -15.97
CA ALA A 735 -36.28 -47.53 -14.57
C ALA A 735 -34.79 -47.67 -14.19
N ALA A 736 -33.94 -46.78 -14.69
CA ALA A 736 -32.76 -46.38 -13.92
C ALA A 736 -33.16 -45.16 -13.09
N ALA A 737 -33.36 -45.38 -11.79
CA ALA A 737 -33.41 -44.32 -10.80
C ALA A 737 -32.24 -43.36 -11.02
N LEU A 738 -32.49 -42.08 -10.76
CA LEU A 738 -31.54 -40.99 -10.65
C LEU A 738 -30.23 -41.45 -9.99
N ASP A 739 -29.23 -41.84 -10.78
CA ASP A 739 -27.85 -41.89 -10.26
C ASP A 739 -27.25 -40.49 -10.37
N GLY A 740 -27.81 -39.61 -9.53
CA GLY A 740 -27.35 -38.25 -9.30
C GLY A 740 -26.01 -38.18 -8.55
N GLY A 741 -25.42 -39.32 -8.16
CA GLY A 741 -24.06 -39.39 -7.63
C GLY A 741 -23.05 -38.87 -8.66
N SER A 742 -23.22 -39.21 -9.95
CA SER A 742 -22.23 -38.88 -10.97
C SER A 742 -22.10 -37.38 -11.27
N LEU A 743 -23.12 -36.55 -11.04
CA LEU A 743 -23.09 -35.15 -11.48
C LEU A 743 -22.72 -34.20 -10.32
N GLY A 744 -23.26 -34.44 -9.13
CA GLY A 744 -22.90 -33.70 -7.92
C GLY A 744 -21.47 -34.02 -7.46
N GLU A 745 -21.08 -35.30 -7.50
CA GLU A 745 -19.74 -35.74 -7.11
C GLU A 745 -18.69 -35.32 -8.16
N LYS A 746 -19.03 -35.25 -9.45
CA LYS A 746 -18.12 -34.70 -10.48
C LYS A 746 -17.98 -33.18 -10.44
N LEU A 747 -19.04 -32.43 -10.09
CA LEU A 747 -18.95 -30.98 -9.88
C LEU A 747 -18.15 -30.63 -8.62
N LEU A 748 -18.36 -31.36 -7.52
CA LEU A 748 -17.58 -31.22 -6.29
C LEU A 748 -16.14 -31.75 -6.44
N SER A 749 -15.91 -32.84 -7.17
CA SER A 749 -14.56 -33.35 -7.47
C SER A 749 -13.78 -32.43 -8.41
N ALA A 750 -14.43 -31.81 -9.40
CA ALA A 750 -13.79 -30.82 -10.29
C ALA A 750 -13.40 -29.52 -9.55
N ALA A 751 -14.17 -29.13 -8.52
CA ALA A 751 -13.81 -28.01 -7.64
C ALA A 751 -12.69 -28.39 -6.65
N ARG A 752 -12.67 -29.63 -6.16
CA ARG A 752 -11.67 -30.14 -5.21
C ARG A 752 -10.31 -30.44 -5.85
N ASP A 753 -10.27 -30.90 -7.11
CA ASP A 753 -9.04 -31.18 -7.87
C ASP A 753 -8.29 -29.92 -8.34
N MET A 754 -8.89 -28.73 -8.21
CA MET A 754 -8.20 -27.46 -8.44
C MET A 754 -7.39 -26.96 -7.23
N GLY A 755 -7.49 -27.61 -6.05
CA GLY A 755 -6.92 -27.12 -4.79
C GLY A 755 -5.92 -28.01 -4.05
N GLY A 756 -5.61 -29.23 -4.52
CA GLY A 756 -4.79 -30.16 -3.72
C GLY A 756 -3.87 -31.05 -4.55
N GLY A 757 -2.56 -30.75 -4.53
CA GLY A 757 -1.52 -31.58 -5.13
C GLY A 757 -0.48 -32.05 -4.12
N ALA A 758 -0.71 -33.18 -3.45
CA ALA A 758 0.36 -33.99 -2.83
C ALA A 758 -0.09 -35.46 -2.63
N ALA A 759 0.64 -36.39 -3.26
CA ALA A 759 0.78 -37.83 -2.98
C ALA A 759 -0.50 -38.70 -3.04
N THR A 760 -0.57 -39.92 -3.60
CA THR A 760 0.32 -40.92 -4.23
C THR A 760 -0.63 -42.04 -4.69
N ALA A 761 -0.55 -42.56 -5.92
CA ALA A 761 -0.69 -44.00 -6.23
C ALA A 761 -0.71 -44.32 -7.74
N ALA A 762 0.22 -45.20 -8.12
CA ALA A 762 0.12 -46.34 -9.04
C ALA A 762 -0.74 -46.29 -10.35
N VAL A 763 -0.01 -46.46 -11.46
CA VAL A 763 -0.39 -46.89 -12.84
C VAL A 763 -0.56 -48.43 -12.83
N PRO A 764 -1.44 -49.12 -13.63
CA PRO A 764 -1.50 -49.11 -15.11
C PRO A 764 -2.92 -49.28 -15.74
N GLY A 765 -3.19 -49.06 -17.04
CA GLY A 765 -2.41 -48.69 -18.22
C GLY A 765 -3.27 -48.83 -19.50
N GLY A 766 -2.97 -48.02 -20.54
CA GLY A 766 -3.36 -48.18 -21.96
C GLY A 766 -4.81 -47.79 -22.33
N VAL A 767 -5.15 -47.12 -23.43
CA VAL A 767 -4.47 -46.80 -24.71
C VAL A 767 -5.18 -45.57 -25.35
N GLU A 768 -4.38 -44.72 -26.01
CA GLU A 768 -4.65 -43.74 -27.09
C GLU A 768 -5.57 -42.50 -26.91
N LYS A 769 -4.91 -41.35 -26.71
CA LYS A 769 -5.33 -40.03 -27.22
C LYS A 769 -4.25 -39.48 -28.16
N ALA A 770 -4.62 -39.29 -29.41
CA ALA A 770 -4.03 -38.35 -30.36
C ALA A 770 -5.20 -37.58 -30.99
N THR A 771 -5.22 -36.29 -31.30
CA THR A 771 -4.30 -35.15 -31.15
C THR A 771 -5.14 -33.97 -31.65
N MET A 772 -5.37 -32.93 -30.84
CA MET A 772 -5.57 -31.55 -31.35
C MET A 772 -5.50 -30.55 -30.19
N ASN A 773 -4.27 -30.20 -29.78
CA ASN A 773 -3.95 -28.84 -29.31
C ASN A 773 -2.42 -28.66 -29.26
N GLU A 774 -1.79 -28.77 -30.43
CA GLU A 774 -0.54 -28.07 -30.67
C GLU A 774 -0.89 -26.60 -30.95
N ASN A 775 -0.55 -25.70 -30.03
CA ASN A 775 0.05 -24.39 -30.34
C ASN A 775 0.22 -23.43 -29.15
N LEU A 776 0.06 -23.86 -27.89
CA LEU A 776 0.45 -23.02 -26.74
C LEU A 776 1.21 -23.80 -25.65
N ARG A 777 2.30 -24.46 -26.03
CA ARG A 777 3.42 -24.79 -25.11
C ARG A 777 4.75 -24.78 -25.86
N ASN A 778 5.21 -23.59 -26.21
CA ASN A 778 6.64 -23.33 -26.34
C ASN A 778 7.04 -22.27 -25.30
N ILE A 779 8.23 -22.46 -24.75
CA ILE A 779 8.89 -21.65 -23.71
C ILE A 779 8.56 -22.13 -22.28
N GLY A 780 9.01 -23.35 -22.00
CA GLY A 780 9.12 -23.90 -20.65
C GLY A 780 10.17 -25.01 -20.57
N LYS A 781 11.26 -24.90 -21.34
CA LYS A 781 12.45 -25.76 -21.26
C LYS A 781 13.68 -24.99 -21.74
N PHE A 782 14.28 -24.19 -20.88
CA PHE A 782 15.69 -23.81 -21.01
C PHE A 782 16.26 -23.67 -19.59
N PHE A 783 17.28 -24.49 -19.30
CA PHE A 783 18.11 -24.56 -18.07
C PHE A 783 17.67 -25.46 -16.90
N ARG A 784 17.82 -26.78 -17.11
CA ARG A 784 18.63 -27.73 -16.29
C ARG A 784 18.84 -28.92 -17.23
N LYS A 785 20.03 -29.37 -17.62
CA LYS A 785 21.23 -29.69 -16.85
C LYS A 785 22.31 -30.07 -17.88
N ASP A 786 23.54 -29.61 -17.70
CA ASP A 786 24.76 -30.34 -18.10
C ASP A 786 25.96 -29.72 -17.38
N PHE A 787 26.60 -30.51 -16.53
CA PHE A 787 28.05 -30.74 -16.52
C PHE A 787 28.37 -31.70 -15.36
N GLY A 788 28.96 -32.84 -15.72
CA GLY A 788 29.63 -33.73 -14.79
C GLY A 788 31.00 -34.10 -15.35
N GLY A 789 31.98 -34.24 -14.46
CA GLY A 789 33.09 -35.18 -14.62
C GLY A 789 34.45 -34.63 -15.07
N LEU A 790 35.29 -34.28 -14.09
CA LEU A 790 36.76 -34.47 -14.06
C LEU A 790 37.09 -34.43 -12.54
N GLY A 791 37.70 -35.42 -11.88
CA GLY A 791 38.87 -36.21 -12.20
C GLY A 791 39.80 -36.10 -10.98
N ALA A 792 39.93 -37.18 -10.21
CA ALA A 792 40.60 -37.24 -8.90
C ALA A 792 42.14 -37.13 -8.97
N ARG A 793 42.80 -36.65 -7.89
CA ARG A 793 44.01 -37.26 -7.28
C ARG A 793 44.58 -36.51 -6.05
N PHE A 794 44.90 -37.31 -5.02
CA PHE A 794 45.93 -37.20 -3.96
C PHE A 794 45.95 -36.05 -2.90
N GLY A 795 45.71 -36.44 -1.64
CA GLY A 795 46.80 -36.62 -0.65
C GLY A 795 47.03 -35.58 0.46
N LYS A 796 46.62 -35.92 1.70
CA LYS A 796 47.29 -35.71 3.03
C LYS A 796 48.06 -34.38 3.31
N ARG A 797 47.69 -33.63 4.36
CA ARG A 797 48.22 -33.71 5.77
C ARG A 797 47.84 -32.47 6.62
N ASP A 798 47.43 -32.75 7.85
CA ASP A 798 47.61 -32.08 9.17
C ASP A 798 47.65 -30.54 9.34
N GLY A 799 46.90 -30.05 10.36
CA GLY A 799 47.29 -28.87 11.16
C GLY A 799 46.16 -27.92 11.63
N SER A 800 45.44 -28.30 12.69
CA SER A 800 44.99 -27.52 13.88
C SER A 800 45.19 -25.98 13.91
N VAL A 801 44.38 -25.04 14.42
CA VAL A 801 43.28 -24.92 15.42
C VAL A 801 42.62 -23.55 15.17
N GLY A 802 41.32 -23.37 15.47
CA GLY A 802 40.81 -22.04 15.88
C GLY A 802 39.37 -21.71 15.47
N ALA A 803 38.44 -21.97 16.38
CA ALA A 803 37.19 -21.25 16.66
C ALA A 803 36.46 -20.50 15.51
N GLU A 804 35.21 -20.91 15.24
CA GLU A 804 34.11 -19.96 14.97
C GLU A 804 32.75 -20.65 15.17
N GLU A 805 32.07 -20.23 16.23
CA GLU A 805 30.71 -20.61 16.57
C GLU A 805 29.70 -19.87 15.68
N LYS A 806 28.70 -20.64 15.27
CA LYS A 806 27.51 -20.24 14.54
C LYS A 806 26.69 -19.23 15.33
N GLN A 807 26.50 -18.03 14.78
CA GLN A 807 25.40 -17.15 15.19
C GLN A 807 24.28 -17.18 14.15
N GLN A 808 23.17 -17.73 14.63
CA GLN A 808 21.85 -17.69 14.02
C GLN A 808 21.29 -16.27 14.13
N ARG A 809 20.70 -15.82 13.01
CA ARG A 809 19.76 -14.71 12.93
C ARG A 809 18.47 -15.05 13.69
N PRO A 810 17.76 -14.03 14.18
CA PRO A 810 16.32 -14.00 14.01
C PRO A 810 15.86 -12.75 13.22
N SER A 811 15.11 -13.04 12.17
CA SER A 811 13.92 -12.31 11.68
C SER A 811 12.89 -12.13 12.82
N SER A 812 12.13 -11.04 12.93
CA SER A 812 11.01 -10.61 12.07
C SER A 812 10.71 -9.11 12.28
N LEU A 813 10.50 -8.31 11.22
CA LEU A 813 9.22 -7.89 10.64
C LEU A 813 8.22 -7.18 11.60
N ALA A 814 7.87 -5.94 11.22
CA ALA A 814 6.67 -5.16 11.57
C ALA A 814 5.36 -5.93 11.22
N PRO A 815 4.10 -5.49 11.49
CA PRO A 815 3.49 -4.15 11.34
C PRO A 815 2.54 -3.79 12.53
N GLY A 816 1.88 -2.63 12.68
CA GLY A 816 1.04 -1.87 11.76
C GLY A 816 -0.43 -2.33 11.88
N TYR A 817 -1.20 -1.56 12.66
CA TYR A 817 -2.66 -1.64 12.81
C TYR A 817 -3.29 -0.54 11.96
N GLN A 818 -4.45 -0.83 11.37
CA GLN A 818 -5.34 0.16 10.76
C GLN A 818 -6.74 0.10 11.39
N ILE A 819 -7.44 1.22 11.20
CA ILE A 819 -8.63 1.71 11.88
C ILE A 819 -9.86 1.56 10.96
N SER A 820 -11.06 1.40 11.54
CA SER A 820 -12.29 1.91 10.92
C SER A 820 -13.38 2.31 11.92
N THR A 821 -13.71 3.58 11.82
CA THR A 821 -14.95 4.35 12.02
C THR A 821 -16.29 3.57 12.02
N THR A 822 -17.23 3.90 12.92
CA THR A 822 -18.53 4.62 12.65
C THR A 822 -19.55 4.51 13.80
N PHE A 823 -20.26 5.63 14.01
CA PHE A 823 -21.39 5.98 14.91
C PHE A 823 -22.66 5.10 14.85
N LEU A 824 -23.37 4.90 15.99
CA LEU A 824 -24.71 5.48 16.35
C LEU A 824 -25.40 4.77 17.55
N ALA A 825 -25.92 5.59 18.47
CA ALA A 825 -27.11 5.44 19.33
C ALA A 825 -27.37 4.14 20.16
N THR A 826 -27.46 4.29 21.49
CA THR A 826 -28.75 4.25 22.25
C THR A 826 -28.52 4.41 23.75
N ALA A 827 -29.33 5.27 24.37
CA ALA A 827 -29.44 5.47 25.81
C ALA A 827 -30.58 4.60 26.39
N LYS A 828 -30.40 4.10 27.63
CA LYS A 828 -31.42 3.65 28.62
C LYS A 828 -30.67 3.34 29.93
N LEU A 829 -30.81 4.16 30.99
CA LEU A 829 -31.85 4.17 32.04
C LEU A 829 -31.52 3.29 33.28
N ASN A 830 -31.81 3.88 34.45
CA ASN A 830 -32.05 3.28 35.79
C ASN A 830 -30.93 3.29 36.86
N ALA A 831 -30.81 4.46 37.48
CA ALA A 831 -30.99 4.77 38.91
C ALA A 831 -31.07 3.65 40.01
N THR A 832 -30.55 4.08 41.17
CA THR A 832 -31.00 3.88 42.58
C THR A 832 -30.59 2.66 43.41
N ARG A 833 -29.79 2.91 44.47
CA ARG A 833 -30.13 2.72 45.92
C ARG A 833 -28.93 3.15 46.81
N LEU A 834 -29.10 4.18 47.65
CA LEU A 834 -29.27 4.15 49.13
C LEU A 834 -28.11 3.46 49.90
N GLY A 835 -27.45 4.06 50.90
CA GLY A 835 -27.58 5.39 51.52
C GLY A 835 -26.84 5.48 52.88
N ARG A 836 -26.65 6.74 53.33
CA ARG A 836 -26.53 7.25 54.73
C ARG A 836 -25.30 6.84 55.57
N THR A 837 -24.71 7.64 56.46
CA THR A 837 -24.89 9.01 57.03
C THR A 837 -23.65 9.28 57.93
N LEU A 838 -23.15 10.50 58.11
CA LEU A 838 -23.45 11.43 59.23
C LEU A 838 -22.62 12.74 59.02
N ARG A 839 -23.30 13.91 58.93
CA ARG A 839 -23.31 15.07 59.87
C ARG A 839 -21.98 15.84 60.00
N SER A 840 -21.91 17.17 60.08
CA SER A 840 -22.81 18.36 60.04
C SER A 840 -21.85 19.56 60.09
N SER A 841 -22.02 20.71 59.43
CA SER A 841 -22.85 21.90 59.77
C SER A 841 -21.99 23.13 59.37
N ALA A 842 -22.45 24.30 58.92
CA ALA A 842 -23.74 24.84 58.47
C ALA A 842 -23.48 26.29 58.00
N GLY A 843 -24.35 26.83 57.12
CA GLY A 843 -24.43 28.26 56.76
C GLY A 843 -24.78 28.49 55.27
N LEU A 844 -26.05 28.34 54.84
CA LEU A 844 -27.12 29.38 54.73
C LEU A 844 -26.93 30.28 53.47
N TYR A 845 -27.86 30.48 52.52
CA TYR A 845 -29.34 30.51 52.54
C TYR A 845 -29.95 30.41 51.10
N THR A 846 -31.05 29.67 50.98
CA THR A 846 -32.29 29.81 50.16
C THR A 846 -32.34 29.94 48.63
N ALA A 847 -33.14 29.03 48.06
CA ALA A 847 -33.73 28.98 46.72
C ALA A 847 -35.05 29.80 46.61
N VAL A 848 -35.57 30.00 45.38
CA VAL A 848 -36.88 29.47 44.88
C VAL A 848 -37.19 29.98 43.46
N ILE A 849 -37.25 29.01 42.54
CA ILE A 849 -38.13 28.75 41.37
C ILE A 849 -39.13 29.84 40.96
N THR A 850 -39.16 30.21 39.66
CA THR A 850 -40.42 30.31 38.88
C THR A 850 -40.17 30.06 37.39
N THR A 851 -40.91 29.09 36.85
CA THR A 851 -41.03 28.70 35.44
C THR A 851 -41.84 29.72 34.64
N THR A 852 -41.39 30.12 33.44
CA THR A 852 -42.33 30.39 32.34
C THR A 852 -41.68 30.18 30.96
N ILE A 853 -42.44 29.49 30.11
CA ILE A 853 -42.17 29.13 28.72
C ILE A 853 -42.14 30.39 27.85
N GLY A 854 -41.21 30.46 26.89
CA GLY A 854 -41.18 31.50 25.86
C GLY A 854 -40.14 31.20 24.78
N LEU A 855 -40.60 30.63 23.67
CA LEU A 855 -39.88 30.59 22.40
C LEU A 855 -39.32 31.98 22.06
N ARG A 856 -38.00 32.12 21.97
CA ARG A 856 -37.37 33.23 21.24
C ARG A 856 -36.00 32.81 20.71
N ASN A 857 -35.91 32.81 19.38
CA ASN A 857 -34.66 32.87 18.63
C ASN A 857 -33.68 33.84 19.31
N GLN A 858 -32.55 33.30 19.77
CA GLN A 858 -31.34 34.08 19.94
C GLN A 858 -30.21 33.33 19.25
N SER A 859 -29.87 33.87 18.07
CA SER A 859 -28.54 33.91 17.51
C SER A 859 -27.47 33.93 18.60
N ALA A 860 -26.82 32.79 18.82
CA ALA A 860 -25.60 32.72 19.60
C ALA A 860 -24.49 33.38 18.78
N GLN A 861 -24.00 34.53 19.26
CA GLN A 861 -22.77 35.14 18.79
C GLN A 861 -21.61 34.15 18.93
N GLN A 862 -21.07 33.72 17.79
CA GLN A 862 -19.76 33.08 17.68
C GLN A 862 -18.70 34.12 18.09
N GLN A 863 -18.10 33.95 19.28
CA GLN A 863 -16.87 34.65 19.64
C GLN A 863 -15.69 33.93 18.96
N ALA A 864 -15.09 34.58 17.96
CA ALA A 864 -13.91 34.09 17.24
C ALA A 864 -12.71 33.91 18.18
N ARG A 865 -12.12 32.71 18.24
CA ARG A 865 -11.08 32.36 19.22
C ARG A 865 -9.69 32.52 18.59
N LYS A 866 -9.07 33.69 18.75
CA LYS A 866 -7.70 33.97 18.25
C LYS A 866 -6.66 33.03 18.90
N MET A 867 -6.14 32.06 18.14
CA MET A 867 -4.99 31.23 18.54
C MET A 867 -3.65 31.88 18.16
N HIS A 868 -2.66 31.75 19.04
CA HIS A 868 -1.27 32.18 18.84
C HIS A 868 -0.34 30.96 18.98
N SER A 869 0.67 30.85 18.13
CA SER A 869 1.61 29.71 18.09
C SER A 869 3.04 30.21 17.95
N LYS A 870 3.98 29.73 18.78
CA LYS A 870 5.40 30.17 18.69
C LYS A 870 5.99 29.91 17.30
N VAL A 871 5.74 28.73 16.75
CA VAL A 871 6.15 28.40 15.38
C VAL A 871 5.04 27.64 14.66
N ILE A 872 4.83 27.98 13.40
CA ILE A 872 3.93 27.25 12.50
C ILE A 872 4.71 26.64 11.35
N ILE A 873 4.28 25.45 10.92
CA ILE A 873 4.83 24.74 9.77
C ILE A 873 3.70 24.59 8.76
N ILE A 874 3.92 25.05 7.53
CA ILE A 874 2.90 25.01 6.47
C ILE A 874 3.36 24.01 5.41
N GLY A 875 2.68 22.87 5.34
CA GLY A 875 2.98 21.76 4.43
C GLY A 875 2.90 20.41 5.14
N SER A 876 2.88 19.34 4.35
CA SER A 876 2.71 17.96 4.85
C SER A 876 3.77 16.98 4.34
N GLY A 877 4.76 17.42 3.57
CA GLY A 877 5.81 16.53 3.06
C GLY A 877 6.89 16.17 4.10
N PRO A 878 7.94 15.41 3.70
CA PRO A 878 9.05 15.03 4.58
C PRO A 878 9.74 16.20 5.28
N ALA A 879 9.86 17.34 4.60
CA ALA A 879 10.42 18.57 5.17
C ALA A 879 9.60 19.09 6.36
N ALA A 880 8.27 19.06 6.25
CA ALA A 880 7.36 19.57 7.28
C ALA A 880 7.39 18.69 8.54
N HIS A 881 7.26 17.38 8.37
CA HIS A 881 7.30 16.43 9.49
C HIS A 881 8.67 16.39 10.17
N THR A 882 9.76 16.49 9.39
CA THR A 882 11.10 16.57 10.00
C THR A 882 11.26 17.86 10.79
N ALA A 883 10.83 19.01 10.26
CA ALA A 883 10.85 20.26 11.00
C ALA A 883 10.04 20.17 12.30
N ALA A 884 8.85 19.55 12.24
CA ALA A 884 7.97 19.37 13.38
C ALA A 884 8.58 18.53 14.50
N VAL A 885 9.25 17.43 14.16
CA VAL A 885 9.95 16.58 15.13
C VAL A 885 11.05 17.38 15.84
N TYR A 886 11.90 18.12 15.12
CA TYR A 886 12.99 18.87 15.72
C TYR A 886 12.49 20.04 16.58
N LEU A 887 11.52 20.81 16.09
CA LEU A 887 10.91 21.90 16.86
C LEU A 887 10.16 21.41 18.10
N SER A 888 9.53 20.23 18.03
CA SER A 888 8.89 19.61 19.21
C SER A 888 9.90 19.14 20.23
N ARG A 889 11.05 18.61 19.79
CA ARG A 889 12.17 18.24 20.67
C ARG A 889 12.84 19.43 21.34
N ALA A 890 12.76 20.61 20.73
CA ALA A 890 13.15 21.89 21.33
C ALA A 890 12.06 22.49 22.24
N GLU A 891 11.01 21.73 22.59
CA GLU A 891 9.89 22.15 23.45
C GLU A 891 9.06 23.35 22.94
N LEU A 892 9.18 23.72 21.66
CA LEU A 892 8.48 24.88 21.08
C LEU A 892 7.01 24.61 20.72
N LYS A 893 6.53 23.37 20.90
CA LYS A 893 5.15 22.91 20.62
C LYS A 893 4.63 23.41 19.25
N PRO A 894 5.29 23.05 18.14
CA PRO A 894 4.93 23.53 16.80
C PRO A 894 3.52 23.10 16.40
N VAL A 895 2.87 23.95 15.60
CA VAL A 895 1.61 23.61 14.92
C VAL A 895 1.88 23.40 13.44
N LEU A 896 1.57 22.22 12.93
CA LEU A 896 1.76 21.85 11.53
C LEU A 896 0.41 21.84 10.81
N TYR A 897 0.29 22.61 9.73
CA TYR A 897 -0.87 22.65 8.85
C TYR A 897 -0.62 21.80 7.60
N GLU A 898 -1.31 20.66 7.50
CA GLU A 898 -1.06 19.67 6.45
C GLU A 898 -1.68 20.04 5.09
N GLY A 899 -2.73 20.88 5.11
CA GLY A 899 -3.59 21.16 3.96
C GLY A 899 -4.59 20.02 3.70
N PHE A 900 -5.86 20.36 3.46
CA PHE A 900 -6.87 19.40 3.02
C PHE A 900 -6.88 19.35 1.50
N MET A 901 -6.27 18.32 0.90
CA MET A 901 -6.14 18.19 -0.57
C MET A 901 -5.46 19.39 -1.26
N ALA A 902 -4.48 20.02 -0.60
CA ALA A 902 -3.77 21.18 -1.14
C ALA A 902 -3.05 20.82 -2.46
N ASN A 903 -3.18 21.67 -3.48
CA ASN A 903 -2.67 21.44 -4.84
C ASN A 903 -3.14 20.11 -5.48
N GLY A 904 -4.31 19.60 -5.09
CA GLY A 904 -4.88 18.35 -5.64
C GLY A 904 -4.17 17.09 -5.17
N THR A 905 -3.35 17.17 -4.11
CA THR A 905 -2.62 16.02 -3.52
C THR A 905 -3.04 15.87 -2.06
N ALA A 906 -3.19 14.62 -1.59
CA ALA A 906 -3.52 14.34 -0.20
C ALA A 906 -2.41 14.80 0.77
N ALA A 907 -2.75 14.90 2.06
CA ALA A 907 -1.79 15.22 3.11
C ALA A 907 -0.62 14.22 3.08
N GLY A 908 0.60 14.73 2.94
CA GLY A 908 1.84 13.97 2.74
C GLY A 908 2.59 14.36 1.46
N GLY A 909 1.99 15.18 0.59
CA GLY A 909 2.60 15.69 -0.63
C GLY A 909 2.77 14.63 -1.71
N GLN A 910 3.61 14.90 -2.71
CA GLN A 910 3.83 14.01 -3.88
C GLN A 910 4.29 12.59 -3.48
N LEU A 911 4.91 12.43 -2.31
CA LEU A 911 5.37 11.12 -1.85
C LEU A 911 4.21 10.16 -1.54
N THR A 912 3.02 10.67 -1.22
CA THR A 912 1.81 9.85 -0.99
C THR A 912 1.27 9.20 -2.25
N THR A 913 1.70 9.64 -3.41
CA THR A 913 1.31 8.99 -4.65
C THR A 913 2.36 7.94 -5.01
N THR A 914 3.63 8.09 -4.58
CA THR A 914 4.71 7.15 -4.90
C THR A 914 4.44 5.75 -4.37
N THR A 915 4.56 4.75 -5.26
CA THR A 915 4.39 3.34 -4.92
C THR A 915 5.57 2.88 -4.06
N GLU A 916 6.79 2.76 -4.58
CA GLU A 916 7.93 2.20 -3.84
C GLU A 916 9.08 3.21 -3.67
N VAL A 917 9.59 3.36 -2.44
CA VAL A 917 10.69 4.26 -2.07
C VAL A 917 11.87 3.44 -1.56
N GLU A 918 12.90 3.27 -2.41
CA GLU A 918 14.13 2.53 -2.06
C GLU A 918 15.27 3.45 -1.60
N ASN A 919 15.17 4.76 -1.83
CA ASN A 919 16.24 5.74 -1.64
C ASN A 919 16.16 6.53 -0.32
N TYR A 920 15.28 6.13 0.61
CA TYR A 920 15.17 6.73 1.93
C TYR A 920 15.82 5.82 2.99
N PRO A 921 16.95 6.21 3.61
CA PRO A 921 17.66 5.36 4.58
C PRO A 921 16.81 4.99 5.79
N GLY A 922 16.99 3.77 6.31
CA GLY A 922 16.25 3.24 7.45
C GLY A 922 15.21 2.16 7.11
N PHE A 923 14.99 1.88 5.82
CA PHE A 923 14.08 0.85 5.32
C PHE A 923 14.83 -0.09 4.35
N ASP A 924 15.30 -1.24 4.84
CA ASP A 924 16.16 -2.19 4.13
C ASP A 924 15.51 -2.83 2.89
N LYS A 925 14.18 -2.96 2.90
CA LYS A 925 13.38 -3.51 1.80
C LYS A 925 12.70 -2.44 0.93
N GLY A 926 13.05 -1.17 1.11
CA GLY A 926 12.22 -0.06 0.62
C GLY A 926 10.92 0.08 1.43
N ILE A 927 10.16 1.14 1.16
CA ILE A 927 8.89 1.42 1.84
C ILE A 927 7.90 2.06 0.87
N MET A 928 6.60 1.83 1.06
CA MET A 928 5.59 2.52 0.27
C MET A 928 5.58 4.02 0.58
N GLY A 929 5.41 4.87 -0.44
CA GLY A 929 5.46 6.33 -0.24
C GLY A 929 4.41 6.85 0.75
N GLN A 930 3.18 6.32 0.69
CA GLN A 930 2.12 6.58 1.68
C GLN A 930 2.53 6.14 3.10
N GLU A 931 3.03 4.91 3.23
CA GLU A 931 3.43 4.34 4.52
C GLU A 931 4.58 5.14 5.16
N LEU A 932 5.53 5.62 4.36
CA LEU A 932 6.61 6.48 4.83
C LEU A 932 6.05 7.79 5.41
N MET A 933 5.09 8.42 4.73
CA MET A 933 4.46 9.65 5.21
C MET A 933 3.65 9.42 6.48
N ASP A 934 2.88 8.33 6.56
CA ASP A 934 2.13 7.97 7.76
C ASP A 934 3.05 7.74 8.97
N LYS A 935 4.21 7.09 8.76
CA LYS A 935 5.22 6.91 9.81
C LYS A 935 5.85 8.24 10.25
N MET A 936 6.14 9.14 9.33
CA MET A 936 6.66 10.49 9.64
C MET A 936 5.63 11.33 10.41
N ARG A 937 4.35 11.24 10.03
CA ARG A 937 3.24 11.87 10.73
C ARG A 937 3.11 11.35 12.15
N ALA A 938 3.02 10.03 12.32
CA ALA A 938 2.92 9.39 13.63
C ALA A 938 4.11 9.74 14.53
N GLN A 939 5.32 9.86 13.95
CA GLN A 939 6.50 10.33 14.67
C GLN A 939 6.34 11.78 15.14
N SER A 940 5.86 12.68 14.28
CA SER A 940 5.63 14.08 14.62
C SER A 940 4.61 14.24 15.76
N GLU A 941 3.50 13.50 15.70
CA GLU A 941 2.46 13.47 16.75
C GLU A 941 2.99 12.92 18.07
N ARG A 942 3.78 11.84 18.01
CA ARG A 942 4.41 11.23 19.19
C ARG A 942 5.32 12.21 19.94
N PHE A 943 6.02 13.10 19.24
CA PHE A 943 6.87 14.13 19.87
C PHE A 943 6.09 15.36 20.34
N GLY A 944 4.77 15.42 20.16
CA GLY A 944 3.92 16.49 20.67
C GLY A 944 3.62 17.61 19.69
N THR A 945 3.85 17.42 18.38
CA THR A 945 3.41 18.35 17.34
C THR A 945 1.88 18.37 17.29
N LYS A 946 1.27 19.57 17.27
CA LYS A 946 -0.16 19.69 16.96
C LYS A 946 -0.35 19.72 15.45
N ILE A 947 -0.85 18.63 14.89
CA ILE A 947 -1.16 18.54 13.46
C ILE A 947 -2.60 18.97 13.21
N VAL A 948 -2.79 19.87 12.26
CA VAL A 948 -4.10 20.41 11.85
C VAL A 948 -4.29 20.15 10.36
N THR A 949 -5.30 19.35 10.04
CA THR A 949 -5.68 19.06 8.66
C THR A 949 -6.61 20.15 8.14
N ASP A 950 -6.04 21.33 7.87
CA ASP A 950 -6.70 22.50 7.30
C ASP A 950 -5.70 23.23 6.38
N THR A 951 -6.18 23.91 5.35
CA THR A 951 -5.35 24.61 4.38
C THR A 951 -5.17 26.06 4.82
N VAL A 952 -3.92 26.55 4.86
CA VAL A 952 -3.67 27.98 5.10
C VAL A 952 -3.97 28.75 3.82
N THR A 953 -5.00 29.61 3.85
CA THR A 953 -5.50 30.34 2.67
C THR A 953 -4.82 31.70 2.50
N LYS A 954 -4.52 32.37 3.61
CA LYS A 954 -3.82 33.66 3.62
C LYS A 954 -2.74 33.66 4.70
N LEU A 955 -1.59 34.21 4.34
CA LEU A 955 -0.45 34.46 5.21
C LEU A 955 0.01 35.89 4.97
N ASP A 956 0.10 36.69 6.03
CA ASP A 956 0.58 38.07 6.01
C ASP A 956 1.88 38.16 6.82
N LEU A 957 2.97 38.42 6.10
CA LEU A 957 4.32 38.52 6.63
C LEU A 957 4.75 39.97 6.91
N SER A 958 3.87 40.96 6.72
CA SER A 958 4.22 42.39 6.82
C SER A 958 4.35 42.89 8.26
N GLN A 959 3.71 42.23 9.23
CA GLN A 959 3.71 42.60 10.65
C GLN A 959 4.02 41.39 11.53
N ARG A 960 4.66 41.66 12.68
CA ARG A 960 4.90 40.65 13.72
C ARG A 960 3.97 40.84 14.93
N PRO A 961 3.50 39.76 15.58
CA PRO A 961 3.59 38.36 15.12
C PRO A 961 2.83 38.16 13.79
N PHE A 962 3.36 37.28 12.94
CA PHE A 962 2.84 37.01 11.60
C PHE A 962 1.41 36.53 11.66
N ARG A 963 0.57 36.91 10.69
CA ARG A 963 -0.86 36.61 10.71
C ARG A 963 -1.22 35.62 9.62
N TYR A 964 -2.12 34.68 9.94
CA TYR A 964 -2.61 33.72 8.96
C TYR A 964 -4.07 33.36 9.22
N SER A 965 -4.77 32.91 8.17
CA SER A 965 -6.14 32.39 8.24
C SER A 965 -6.23 31.05 7.51
N THR A 966 -7.11 30.18 7.97
CA THR A 966 -7.30 28.85 7.40
C THR A 966 -8.56 28.77 6.53
N GLU A 967 -8.74 27.69 5.80
CA GLU A 967 -9.86 27.48 4.88
C GLU A 967 -11.17 27.24 5.63
N PHE A 968 -11.14 26.44 6.69
CA PHE A 968 -12.34 26.20 7.51
C PHE A 968 -12.73 27.39 8.39
N SER A 969 -11.80 28.32 8.65
CA SER A 969 -12.04 29.50 9.50
C SER A 969 -11.49 30.79 8.86
N PRO A 970 -12.03 31.25 7.71
CA PRO A 970 -11.49 32.39 6.97
C PRO A 970 -11.69 33.73 7.69
N ASN A 971 -12.65 33.79 8.61
CA ASN A 971 -12.95 34.98 9.41
C ASN A 971 -12.15 35.03 10.73
N GLU A 972 -11.38 33.99 11.06
CA GLU A 972 -10.51 33.97 12.23
C GLU A 972 -9.07 34.27 11.81
N THR A 973 -8.43 35.21 12.50
CA THR A 973 -7.01 35.54 12.29
C THR A 973 -6.18 34.93 13.41
N HIS A 974 -5.29 34.02 13.05
CA HIS A 974 -4.30 33.42 13.93
C HIS A 974 -2.96 34.14 13.82
N THR A 975 -2.08 33.94 14.81
CA THR A 975 -0.77 34.60 14.86
C THR A 975 0.37 33.63 15.14
N ALA A 976 1.56 33.91 14.61
CA ALA A 976 2.77 33.14 14.88
C ALA A 976 4.05 33.98 14.93
N ASP A 977 5.03 33.58 15.75
CA ASP A 977 6.31 34.31 15.87
C ASP A 977 7.30 33.94 14.76
N ALA A 978 7.31 32.67 14.35
CA ALA A 978 8.08 32.17 13.21
C ALA A 978 7.27 31.20 12.32
N VAL A 979 7.64 31.13 11.04
CA VAL A 979 6.94 30.36 10.00
C VAL A 979 7.94 29.51 9.21
N VAL A 980 7.66 28.22 9.08
CA VAL A 980 8.38 27.31 8.17
C VAL A 980 7.48 26.99 6.98
N VAL A 981 7.87 27.43 5.79
CA VAL A 981 7.19 27.16 4.52
C VAL A 981 7.76 25.88 3.91
N ALA A 982 6.97 24.81 3.93
CA ALA A 982 7.32 23.47 3.45
C ALA A 982 6.26 22.91 2.48
N THR A 983 5.71 23.78 1.62
CA THR A 983 4.57 23.50 0.74
C THR A 983 4.91 22.64 -0.48
N GLY A 984 6.19 22.41 -0.75
CA GLY A 984 6.68 21.53 -1.82
C GLY A 984 6.51 22.09 -3.24
N ALA A 985 6.57 21.20 -4.23
CA ALA A 985 6.37 21.50 -5.65
C ALA A 985 5.55 20.40 -6.33
N SER A 986 4.90 20.72 -7.44
CA SER A 986 4.13 19.75 -8.26
C SER A 986 4.73 19.61 -9.65
N ALA A 987 4.83 18.38 -10.14
CA ALA A 987 5.28 18.14 -11.51
C ALA A 987 4.28 18.69 -12.52
N ARG A 988 4.76 19.32 -13.60
CA ARG A 988 3.91 19.76 -14.70
C ARG A 988 3.39 18.56 -15.48
N ARG A 989 2.06 18.49 -15.65
CA ARG A 989 1.38 17.45 -16.42
C ARG A 989 1.04 17.93 -17.83
N LEU A 990 0.87 16.99 -18.76
CA LEU A 990 0.58 17.27 -20.17
C LEU A 990 -0.90 17.03 -20.53
N ASN A 991 -1.70 16.48 -19.61
CA ASN A 991 -3.13 16.19 -19.78
C ASN A 991 -3.38 15.27 -20.99
N LEU A 992 -2.57 14.21 -21.11
CA LEU A 992 -2.71 13.23 -22.21
C LEU A 992 -3.92 12.32 -21.96
N LYS A 993 -4.54 11.82 -23.03
CA LYS A 993 -5.59 10.79 -22.90
C LYS A 993 -4.98 9.52 -22.31
N GLY A 994 -5.52 9.02 -21.20
CA GLY A 994 -4.98 7.89 -20.44
C GLY A 994 -3.93 8.26 -19.37
N GLU A 995 -3.54 9.53 -19.24
CA GLU A 995 -2.54 9.97 -18.26
C GLU A 995 -2.97 9.73 -16.81
N GLU A 996 -4.24 9.97 -16.46
CA GLU A 996 -4.74 9.74 -15.09
C GLU A 996 -4.80 8.27 -14.72
N GLU A 997 -5.10 7.39 -15.67
CA GLU A 997 -5.20 5.94 -15.45
C GLU A 997 -3.83 5.29 -15.23
N TYR A 998 -2.82 5.74 -15.98
CA TYR A 998 -1.46 5.18 -15.94
C TYR A 998 -0.46 6.00 -15.11
N TRP A 999 -0.92 7.05 -14.42
CA TRP A 999 -0.08 7.80 -13.47
C TRP A 999 0.44 6.84 -12.40
N GLN A 1000 1.77 6.71 -12.30
CA GLN A 1000 2.46 5.78 -11.40
C GLN A 1000 2.22 4.28 -11.68
N LYS A 1001 1.50 3.96 -12.76
CA LYS A 1001 1.41 2.63 -13.38
C LYS A 1001 2.12 2.62 -14.75
N GLY A 1002 3.32 3.22 -14.78
CA GLY A 1002 4.16 3.35 -15.98
C GLY A 1002 4.50 4.79 -16.36
N ILE A 1003 3.74 5.79 -15.90
CA ILE A 1003 4.08 7.22 -16.05
C ILE A 1003 4.73 7.72 -14.75
N SER A 1004 5.87 8.42 -14.87
CA SER A 1004 6.58 9.04 -13.75
C SER A 1004 7.05 10.45 -14.11
N ALA A 1005 7.26 11.29 -13.10
CA ALA A 1005 7.87 12.62 -13.23
C ALA A 1005 9.24 12.73 -12.55
N CYS A 1006 9.79 11.62 -12.03
CA CYS A 1006 11.13 11.57 -11.44
C CYS A 1006 11.89 10.32 -11.92
N ALA A 1007 12.74 10.48 -12.93
CA ALA A 1007 13.57 9.39 -13.43
C ALA A 1007 14.57 8.84 -12.39
N VAL A 1008 15.07 9.69 -11.48
CA VAL A 1008 16.04 9.28 -10.46
C VAL A 1008 15.39 8.43 -9.36
N CYS A 1009 14.14 8.75 -9.01
CA CYS A 1009 13.37 8.06 -7.99
C CYS A 1009 12.90 6.70 -8.50
N ASP A 1010 12.24 6.69 -9.67
CA ASP A 1010 11.49 5.53 -10.14
C ASP A 1010 12.24 4.72 -11.19
N GLY A 1011 13.26 5.29 -11.84
CA GLY A 1011 13.95 4.67 -12.98
C GLY A 1011 14.65 3.35 -12.67
N ALA A 1012 14.92 3.04 -11.40
CA ALA A 1012 15.52 1.79 -10.95
C ALA A 1012 14.49 0.67 -10.67
N LEU A 1013 13.18 0.99 -10.63
CA LEU A 1013 12.12 0.04 -10.32
C LEU A 1013 12.12 -1.15 -11.29
N PRO A 1014 11.79 -2.37 -10.83
CA PRO A 1014 11.78 -3.57 -11.67
C PRO A 1014 10.96 -3.44 -12.96
N LEU A 1015 9.88 -2.64 -12.93
CA LEU A 1015 9.00 -2.38 -14.07
C LEU A 1015 9.73 -1.78 -15.28
N PHE A 1016 10.75 -0.94 -15.06
CA PHE A 1016 11.44 -0.20 -16.12
C PHE A 1016 12.76 -0.86 -16.57
N ARG A 1017 13.20 -1.92 -15.89
CA ARG A 1017 14.48 -2.60 -16.20
C ARG A 1017 14.41 -3.37 -17.51
N LYS A 1018 15.38 -3.13 -18.39
CA LYS A 1018 15.52 -3.73 -19.73
C LYS A 1018 14.29 -3.53 -20.63
N LYS A 1019 13.53 -2.46 -20.40
CA LYS A 1019 12.36 -2.08 -21.19
C LYS A 1019 12.59 -0.79 -22.00
N PRO A 1020 11.85 -0.56 -23.10
CA PRO A 1020 11.92 0.69 -23.85
C PRO A 1020 11.19 1.80 -23.08
N LEU A 1021 11.90 2.89 -22.78
CA LEU A 1021 11.39 4.02 -22.00
C LEU A 1021 11.35 5.30 -22.85
N TYR A 1022 10.40 6.17 -22.55
CA TYR A 1022 10.22 7.45 -23.22
C TYR A 1022 10.40 8.60 -22.24
N VAL A 1023 11.08 9.66 -22.66
CA VAL A 1023 11.25 10.89 -21.88
C VAL A 1023 10.67 12.04 -22.69
N ILE A 1024 9.77 12.83 -22.10
CA ILE A 1024 9.25 14.06 -22.73
C ILE A 1024 9.99 15.26 -22.15
N GLY A 1025 10.70 15.98 -23.01
CA GLY A 1025 11.43 17.18 -22.63
C GLY A 1025 12.61 17.46 -23.55
N GLY A 1026 13.11 18.70 -23.53
CA GLY A 1026 14.24 19.11 -24.36
C GLY A 1026 15.26 20.00 -23.66
N GLY A 1027 15.16 20.18 -22.34
CA GLY A 1027 16.10 20.96 -21.52
C GLY A 1027 17.22 20.09 -20.91
N ASP A 1028 18.08 20.70 -20.10
CA ASP A 1028 19.16 19.98 -19.41
C ASP A 1028 18.64 18.86 -18.52
N SER A 1029 17.55 19.08 -17.77
CA SER A 1029 16.91 18.05 -16.94
C SER A 1029 16.49 16.82 -17.76
N ALA A 1030 15.91 17.04 -18.95
CA ALA A 1030 15.51 15.93 -19.82
C ALA A 1030 16.71 15.15 -20.34
N ALA A 1031 17.82 15.83 -20.65
CA ALA A 1031 19.05 15.17 -21.07
C ALA A 1031 19.70 14.37 -19.93
N GLU A 1032 19.71 14.90 -18.70
CA GLU A 1032 20.23 14.22 -17.52
C GLU A 1032 19.38 13.00 -17.14
N GLU A 1033 18.05 13.15 -17.10
CA GLU A 1033 17.13 12.06 -16.79
C GLU A 1033 17.17 10.96 -17.85
N ALA A 1034 17.18 11.31 -19.13
CA ALA A 1034 17.30 10.34 -20.21
C ALA A 1034 18.63 9.57 -20.12
N THR A 1035 19.75 10.26 -19.85
CA THR A 1035 21.06 9.62 -19.66
C THR A 1035 21.08 8.75 -18.40
N PHE A 1036 20.37 9.12 -17.33
CA PHE A 1036 20.28 8.32 -16.12
C PHE A 1036 19.53 7.00 -16.37
N LEU A 1037 18.42 7.06 -17.11
CA LEU A 1037 17.58 5.90 -17.42
C LEU A 1037 18.29 4.85 -18.27
N THR A 1038 19.31 5.22 -19.06
CA THR A 1038 20.06 4.25 -19.89
C THR A 1038 20.82 3.18 -19.09
N LYS A 1039 21.02 3.43 -17.78
CA LYS A 1039 21.60 2.45 -16.84
C LYS A 1039 20.67 1.24 -16.64
N TYR A 1040 19.36 1.44 -16.73
CA TYR A 1040 18.35 0.43 -16.40
C TYR A 1040 17.53 0.02 -17.63
N ALA A 1041 17.20 0.97 -18.52
CA ALA A 1041 16.40 0.75 -19.73
C ALA A 1041 17.14 -0.08 -20.80
N SER A 1042 16.39 -0.74 -21.68
CA SER A 1042 16.97 -1.32 -22.90
C SER A 1042 17.31 -0.22 -23.91
N HIS A 1043 16.41 0.75 -24.07
CA HIS A 1043 16.55 1.90 -24.97
C HIS A 1043 15.73 3.08 -24.44
N VAL A 1044 16.22 4.31 -24.60
CA VAL A 1044 15.52 5.53 -24.14
C VAL A 1044 15.24 6.44 -25.33
N THR A 1045 13.97 6.78 -25.55
CA THR A 1045 13.55 7.70 -26.62
C THR A 1045 13.15 9.05 -26.03
N VAL A 1046 13.80 10.13 -26.44
CA VAL A 1046 13.50 11.49 -25.99
C VAL A 1046 12.60 12.17 -27.02
N LEU A 1047 11.40 12.57 -26.61
CA LEU A 1047 10.45 13.30 -27.46
C LEU A 1047 10.63 14.81 -27.27
N VAL A 1048 11.00 15.49 -28.35
CA VAL A 1048 11.21 16.93 -28.39
C VAL A 1048 10.20 17.55 -29.33
N ARG A 1049 9.34 18.43 -28.82
CA ARG A 1049 8.25 19.05 -29.61
C ARG A 1049 8.71 19.96 -30.76
N ARG A 1050 9.97 20.39 -30.75
CA ARG A 1050 10.62 21.26 -31.76
C ARG A 1050 11.76 20.50 -32.43
N ASP A 1051 12.37 21.12 -33.43
CA ASP A 1051 13.55 20.67 -34.15
C ASP A 1051 14.88 20.95 -33.41
N VAL A 1052 14.84 21.58 -32.24
CA VAL A 1052 16.03 21.98 -31.46
C VAL A 1052 15.90 21.59 -29.99
N LEU A 1053 17.00 21.11 -29.40
CA LEU A 1053 17.16 20.91 -27.95
C LEU A 1053 17.45 22.25 -27.25
N ARG A 1054 16.75 22.54 -26.16
CA ARG A 1054 17.02 23.69 -25.27
C ARG A 1054 18.18 23.43 -24.31
N ALA A 1055 18.57 22.16 -24.13
CA ALA A 1055 19.71 21.77 -23.32
C ALA A 1055 20.99 22.51 -23.73
N SER A 1056 21.87 22.75 -22.77
CA SER A 1056 23.22 23.29 -22.99
C SER A 1056 23.95 22.49 -24.06
N LYS A 1057 24.82 23.15 -24.84
CA LYS A 1057 25.53 22.52 -25.97
C LYS A 1057 26.25 21.23 -25.55
N THR A 1058 26.88 21.23 -24.38
CA THR A 1058 27.57 20.06 -23.83
C THR A 1058 26.62 18.91 -23.53
N MET A 1059 25.45 19.19 -22.96
CA MET A 1059 24.43 18.18 -22.65
C MET A 1059 23.74 17.64 -23.90
N ALA A 1060 23.40 18.51 -24.84
CA ALA A 1060 22.86 18.11 -26.12
C ALA A 1060 23.82 17.18 -26.89
N SER A 1061 25.11 17.53 -26.97
CA SER A 1061 26.12 16.68 -27.61
C SER A 1061 26.29 15.33 -26.89
N ARG A 1062 26.29 15.32 -25.55
CA ARG A 1062 26.39 14.08 -24.77
C ARG A 1062 25.18 13.17 -24.98
N LEU A 1063 23.98 13.74 -25.02
CA LEU A 1063 22.74 13.00 -25.22
C LEU A 1063 22.68 12.38 -26.63
N LEU A 1064 23.04 13.15 -27.65
CA LEU A 1064 23.04 12.69 -29.05
C LEU A 1064 24.12 11.65 -29.34
N ALA A 1065 25.24 11.67 -28.61
CA ALA A 1065 26.33 10.71 -28.76
C ALA A 1065 26.10 9.37 -28.03
N HIS A 1066 25.01 9.22 -27.28
CA HIS A 1066 24.79 8.04 -26.44
C HIS A 1066 24.05 6.92 -27.19
N ASP A 1067 24.68 5.75 -27.37
CA ASP A 1067 24.19 4.63 -28.20
C ASP A 1067 22.77 4.12 -27.86
N LYS A 1068 22.40 4.16 -26.56
CA LYS A 1068 21.07 3.74 -26.07
C LYS A 1068 20.00 4.83 -26.08
N VAL A 1069 20.29 6.01 -26.64
CA VAL A 1069 19.36 7.13 -26.67
C VAL A 1069 18.99 7.46 -28.11
N THR A 1070 17.70 7.67 -28.37
CA THR A 1070 17.23 8.23 -29.63
C THR A 1070 16.42 9.49 -29.37
N VAL A 1071 16.84 10.61 -29.95
CA VAL A 1071 16.09 11.86 -29.85
C VAL A 1071 15.18 11.99 -31.06
N ARG A 1072 13.86 11.99 -30.84
CA ARG A 1072 12.84 12.27 -31.86
C ARG A 1072 12.44 13.73 -31.78
N PHE A 1073 12.91 14.50 -32.76
CA PHE A 1073 12.54 15.90 -32.95
C PHE A 1073 11.16 16.04 -33.57
N ASN A 1074 10.53 17.19 -33.36
CA ASN A 1074 9.17 17.49 -33.82
C ASN A 1074 8.12 16.47 -33.38
N ALA A 1075 8.33 15.75 -32.29
CA ALA A 1075 7.44 14.69 -31.83
C ALA A 1075 6.79 15.07 -30.48
N SER A 1076 5.50 14.82 -30.35
CA SER A 1076 4.75 14.96 -29.10
C SER A 1076 3.85 13.76 -28.85
N ALA A 1077 3.75 13.32 -27.60
CA ALA A 1077 2.79 12.30 -27.21
C ALA A 1077 1.36 12.86 -27.21
N THR A 1078 0.38 12.04 -27.60
CA THR A 1078 -1.05 12.41 -27.63
C THR A 1078 -1.91 11.52 -26.74
N GLU A 1079 -1.62 10.23 -26.67
CA GLU A 1079 -2.42 9.23 -25.92
C GLU A 1079 -1.52 8.14 -25.34
N VAL A 1080 -1.85 7.68 -24.14
CA VAL A 1080 -1.23 6.56 -23.45
C VAL A 1080 -2.21 5.37 -23.43
N ARG A 1081 -1.75 4.17 -23.82
CA ARG A 1081 -2.58 2.95 -23.88
C ARG A 1081 -1.99 1.82 -23.04
N GLY A 1082 -2.88 1.02 -22.45
CA GLY A 1082 -2.57 -0.17 -21.67
C GLY A 1082 -3.71 -1.21 -21.72
N PRO A 1083 -3.53 -2.39 -21.13
CA PRO A 1083 -4.53 -3.46 -21.11
C PRO A 1083 -5.77 -3.16 -20.24
N GLY A 1084 -5.85 -1.99 -19.59
CA GLY A 1084 -6.93 -1.59 -18.68
C GLY A 1084 -6.85 -2.27 -17.29
N GLY A 1085 -7.47 -1.66 -16.27
CA GLY A 1085 -7.54 -2.21 -14.91
C GLY A 1085 -6.26 -2.02 -14.08
N ASP A 1086 -5.74 -3.10 -13.49
CA ASP A 1086 -4.48 -3.07 -12.70
C ASP A 1086 -3.20 -3.22 -13.55
N GLY A 1087 -3.33 -3.26 -14.88
CA GLY A 1087 -2.20 -3.31 -15.80
C GLY A 1087 -1.41 -2.00 -15.89
N CYS A 1088 -0.12 -2.10 -16.22
CA CYS A 1088 0.73 -0.94 -16.51
C CYS A 1088 0.60 -0.48 -17.97
N MET A 1089 1.02 0.76 -18.24
CA MET A 1089 1.17 1.30 -19.60
C MET A 1089 1.98 0.34 -20.50
N SER A 1090 1.53 0.15 -21.75
CA SER A 1090 2.21 -0.70 -22.73
C SER A 1090 2.55 0.01 -24.05
N HIS A 1091 1.76 1.01 -24.45
CA HIS A 1091 1.94 1.72 -25.71
C HIS A 1091 1.76 3.23 -25.54
N LEU A 1092 2.46 4.00 -26.38
CA LEU A 1092 2.36 5.45 -26.49
C LEU A 1092 1.98 5.82 -27.92
N VAL A 1093 1.02 6.73 -28.08
CA VAL A 1093 0.73 7.35 -29.38
C VAL A 1093 1.56 8.61 -29.50
N VAL A 1094 2.45 8.62 -30.48
CA VAL A 1094 3.35 9.74 -30.78
C VAL A 1094 2.91 10.39 -32.08
N LYS A 1095 2.69 11.69 -32.03
CA LYS A 1095 2.37 12.53 -33.19
C LYS A 1095 3.59 13.31 -33.62
N ASP A 1096 3.90 13.24 -34.91
CA ASP A 1096 4.84 14.16 -35.54
C ASP A 1096 4.12 15.49 -35.84
N ASN A 1097 4.65 16.59 -35.31
CA ASN A 1097 4.09 17.93 -35.40
C ASN A 1097 4.25 18.57 -36.78
N VAL A 1098 5.18 18.07 -37.60
CA VAL A 1098 5.39 18.58 -38.97
C VAL A 1098 4.52 17.82 -39.96
N THR A 1099 4.48 16.49 -39.86
CA THR A 1099 3.73 15.65 -40.81
C THR A 1099 2.29 15.38 -40.38
N GLY A 1100 1.96 15.60 -39.11
CA GLY A 1100 0.63 15.34 -38.54
C GLY A 1100 0.29 13.86 -38.36
N LYS A 1101 1.20 12.93 -38.72
CA LYS A 1101 0.99 11.49 -38.62
C LYS A 1101 1.11 11.03 -37.16
N GLU A 1102 0.20 10.16 -36.75
CA GLU A 1102 0.22 9.50 -35.44
C GLU A 1102 0.71 8.05 -35.59
N GLU A 1103 1.67 7.67 -34.75
CA GLU A 1103 2.27 6.34 -34.70
C GLU A 1103 2.04 5.75 -33.30
N VAL A 1104 1.65 4.48 -33.23
CA VAL A 1104 1.56 3.74 -31.96
C VAL A 1104 2.88 3.02 -31.74
N VAL A 1105 3.60 3.38 -30.69
CA VAL A 1105 4.90 2.79 -30.34
C VAL A 1105 4.83 2.02 -29.03
N GLU A 1106 5.60 0.94 -28.91
CA GLU A 1106 5.75 0.19 -27.67
C GLU A 1106 6.52 1.04 -26.65
N ALA A 1107 5.92 1.26 -25.48
CA ALA A 1107 6.45 2.11 -24.43
C ALA A 1107 6.03 1.52 -23.07
N SER A 1108 6.98 0.91 -22.36
CA SER A 1108 6.70 0.34 -21.03
C SER A 1108 6.87 1.37 -19.90
N GLY A 1109 7.36 2.58 -20.21
CA GLY A 1109 7.41 3.67 -19.26
C GLY A 1109 7.57 5.03 -19.92
N LEU A 1110 6.96 6.04 -19.30
CA LEU A 1110 6.95 7.43 -19.76
C LEU A 1110 7.39 8.36 -18.63
N PHE A 1111 8.42 9.18 -18.88
CA PHE A 1111 9.01 10.09 -17.91
C PHE A 1111 8.83 11.56 -18.34
N TYR A 1112 8.32 12.39 -17.44
CA TYR A 1112 8.14 13.81 -17.69
C TYR A 1112 9.29 14.64 -17.16
N ALA A 1113 10.03 15.26 -18.09
CA ALA A 1113 11.09 16.22 -17.79
C ALA A 1113 10.71 17.63 -18.30
N VAL A 1114 9.47 18.05 -18.05
CA VAL A 1114 8.89 19.34 -18.48
C VAL A 1114 8.92 20.43 -17.40
N GLY A 1115 9.47 20.11 -16.22
CA GLY A 1115 9.63 21.02 -15.09
C GLY A 1115 8.58 20.82 -13.99
N HIS A 1116 8.75 21.56 -12.89
CA HIS A 1116 7.87 21.54 -11.73
C HIS A 1116 7.41 22.97 -11.43
N ASP A 1117 6.23 23.10 -10.84
CA ASP A 1117 5.70 24.36 -10.33
C ASP A 1117 5.78 24.33 -8.79
N PRO A 1118 6.59 25.21 -8.17
CA PRO A 1118 6.67 25.29 -6.72
C PRO A 1118 5.38 25.86 -6.13
N ALA A 1119 4.98 25.35 -4.96
CA ALA A 1119 3.73 25.73 -4.29
C ALA A 1119 3.88 27.05 -3.50
N THR A 1120 4.20 28.14 -4.19
CA THR A 1120 4.55 29.44 -3.59
C THR A 1120 3.44 30.49 -3.65
N SER A 1121 2.24 30.12 -4.10
CA SER A 1121 1.09 31.03 -4.24
C SER A 1121 0.77 31.81 -2.96
N LEU A 1122 0.94 31.18 -1.78
CA LEU A 1122 0.69 31.78 -0.47
C LEU A 1122 1.63 32.94 -0.13
N VAL A 1123 2.87 32.89 -0.61
CA VAL A 1123 3.96 33.84 -0.27
C VAL A 1123 4.39 34.71 -1.46
N LYS A 1124 3.70 34.56 -2.60
CA LYS A 1124 4.01 35.27 -3.84
C LYS A 1124 3.89 36.77 -3.65
N GLY A 1125 4.99 37.50 -3.94
CA GLY A 1125 5.08 38.94 -3.76
C GLY A 1125 5.40 39.40 -2.33
N GLN A 1126 5.55 38.48 -1.37
CA GLN A 1126 5.99 38.78 0.00
C GLN A 1126 7.44 38.34 0.25
N LEU A 1127 7.87 37.21 -0.31
CA LEU A 1127 9.25 36.71 -0.23
C LEU A 1127 9.97 36.87 -1.57
N GLU A 1128 11.29 37.02 -1.52
CA GLU A 1128 12.12 36.97 -2.73
C GLU A 1128 12.03 35.58 -3.39
N MET A 1129 11.76 35.59 -4.69
CA MET A 1129 11.62 34.39 -5.50
C MET A 1129 12.47 34.50 -6.75
N ASP A 1130 12.92 33.36 -7.27
CA ASP A 1130 13.61 33.33 -8.55
C ASP A 1130 12.64 33.46 -9.74
N ALA A 1131 13.20 33.55 -10.95
CA ALA A 1131 12.41 33.68 -12.18
C ALA A 1131 11.48 32.47 -12.45
N GLU A 1132 11.68 31.35 -11.78
CA GLU A 1132 10.89 30.12 -11.90
C GLU A 1132 9.86 29.97 -10.77
N GLY A 1133 9.87 30.88 -9.78
CA GLY A 1133 8.91 30.95 -8.68
C GLY A 1133 9.33 30.20 -7.40
N TYR A 1134 10.58 29.73 -7.30
CA TYR A 1134 11.13 29.11 -6.09
C TYR A 1134 11.52 30.17 -5.06
N ILE A 1135 11.37 29.86 -3.77
CA ILE A 1135 11.76 30.78 -2.69
C ILE A 1135 13.29 30.84 -2.62
N VAL A 1136 13.84 32.06 -2.62
CA VAL A 1136 15.28 32.27 -2.47
C VAL A 1136 15.65 32.19 -0.99
N THR A 1137 16.56 31.28 -0.67
CA THR A 1137 17.18 31.15 0.65
C THR A 1137 18.64 31.56 0.61
N THR A 1138 19.20 31.92 1.76
CA THR A 1138 20.63 32.22 1.85
C THR A 1138 21.45 30.94 1.67
N PRO A 1139 22.45 30.89 0.77
CA PRO A 1139 23.20 29.66 0.50
C PRO A 1139 23.81 29.04 1.76
N GLY A 1140 23.44 27.79 2.04
CA GLY A 1140 23.90 27.04 3.22
C GLY A 1140 22.99 27.16 4.45
N THR A 1141 21.89 27.93 4.37
CA THR A 1141 20.89 28.07 5.45
C THR A 1141 19.47 27.87 4.91
N ALA A 1142 18.47 27.85 5.79
CA ALA A 1142 17.04 27.80 5.43
C ALA A 1142 16.34 29.17 5.52
N SER A 1143 17.11 30.22 5.82
CA SER A 1143 16.62 31.58 6.03
C SER A 1143 16.22 32.26 4.72
N THR A 1144 15.07 32.93 4.73
CA THR A 1144 14.53 33.69 3.58
C THR A 1144 14.81 35.19 3.70
N SER A 1145 14.28 36.00 2.78
CA SER A 1145 14.40 37.47 2.80
C SER A 1145 13.75 38.14 4.02
N ILE A 1146 12.79 37.47 4.68
CA ILE A 1146 12.15 37.96 5.91
C ILE A 1146 12.69 37.13 7.09
N PRO A 1147 13.30 37.76 8.12
CA PRO A 1147 13.75 37.04 9.31
C PRO A 1147 12.62 36.23 9.96
N GLY A 1148 12.89 35.12 10.63
CA GLY A 1148 11.83 34.30 11.24
C GLY A 1148 10.87 33.61 10.26
N VAL A 1149 11.08 33.75 8.94
CA VAL A 1149 10.42 32.96 7.90
C VAL A 1149 11.49 32.09 7.23
N PHE A 1150 11.27 30.78 7.25
CA PHE A 1150 12.20 29.78 6.75
C PHE A 1150 11.52 28.99 5.63
N ALA A 1151 12.29 28.52 4.64
CA ALA A 1151 11.79 27.68 3.55
C ALA A 1151 12.52 26.34 3.52
N ALA A 1152 11.77 25.25 3.40
CA ALA A 1152 12.31 23.89 3.45
C ALA A 1152 11.67 22.96 2.41
N GLY A 1153 12.44 22.00 1.92
CA GLY A 1153 12.03 21.06 0.89
C GLY A 1153 11.91 21.65 -0.52
N ASP A 1154 11.14 20.99 -1.36
CA ASP A 1154 11.08 21.27 -2.80
C ASP A 1154 10.53 22.68 -3.15
N VAL A 1155 10.00 23.43 -2.18
CA VAL A 1155 9.57 24.83 -2.41
C VAL A 1155 10.76 25.78 -2.63
N GLN A 1156 11.95 25.41 -2.14
CA GLN A 1156 13.22 26.13 -2.34
C GLN A 1156 14.27 25.28 -3.09
N ASP A 1157 14.17 23.96 -3.03
CA ASP A 1157 15.08 23.06 -3.73
C ASP A 1157 14.61 22.78 -5.17
N LYS A 1158 15.25 23.43 -6.14
CA LYS A 1158 15.02 23.13 -7.57
C LYS A 1158 16.00 22.14 -8.19
N ARG A 1159 17.03 21.71 -7.44
CA ARG A 1159 18.15 20.93 -7.99
C ARG A 1159 18.12 19.46 -7.59
N TYR A 1160 17.87 19.15 -6.32
CA TYR A 1160 17.96 17.76 -5.83
C TYR A 1160 16.58 17.10 -5.75
N ARG A 1161 15.59 17.77 -5.13
CA ARG A 1161 14.18 17.32 -5.06
C ARG A 1161 14.04 15.86 -4.66
N GLN A 1162 14.77 15.44 -3.63
CA GLN A 1162 14.68 14.09 -3.07
C GLN A 1162 13.98 14.15 -1.71
N ALA A 1163 13.24 13.09 -1.36
CA ALA A 1163 12.57 13.01 -0.06
C ALA A 1163 13.55 13.21 1.11
N ILE A 1164 14.77 12.66 0.99
CA ILE A 1164 15.81 12.78 2.02
C ILE A 1164 16.44 14.19 2.08
N THR A 1165 16.61 14.88 0.95
CA THR A 1165 17.12 16.27 0.94
C THR A 1165 16.05 17.22 1.48
N SER A 1166 14.78 16.96 1.16
CA SER A 1166 13.64 17.64 1.76
C SER A 1166 13.59 17.47 3.28
N ALA A 1167 13.73 16.24 3.79
CA ALA A 1167 13.83 16.00 5.23
C ALA A 1167 15.02 16.74 5.87
N GLY A 1168 16.19 16.69 5.24
CA GLY A 1168 17.40 17.39 5.71
C GLY A 1168 17.22 18.90 5.82
N THR A 1169 16.64 19.54 4.80
CA THR A 1169 16.35 20.99 4.84
C THR A 1169 15.24 21.34 5.84
N GLY A 1170 14.31 20.42 6.10
CA GLY A 1170 13.34 20.54 7.19
C GLY A 1170 14.00 20.61 8.58
N CYS A 1171 15.00 19.75 8.81
CA CYS A 1171 15.83 19.80 10.03
C CYS A 1171 16.58 21.14 10.14
N MET A 1172 17.19 21.62 9.04
CA MET A 1172 17.89 22.92 9.03
C MET A 1172 16.94 24.07 9.40
N ALA A 1173 15.76 24.12 8.79
CA ALA A 1173 14.76 25.15 9.08
C ALA A 1173 14.27 25.12 10.52
N ALA A 1174 14.11 23.93 11.11
CA ALA A 1174 13.75 23.79 12.52
C ALA A 1174 14.82 24.33 13.47
N LEU A 1175 16.08 23.98 13.25
CA LEU A 1175 17.20 24.43 14.08
C LEU A 1175 17.42 25.95 13.98
N GLU A 1176 17.26 26.52 12.78
CA GLU A 1176 17.32 27.97 12.59
C GLU A 1176 16.13 28.70 13.21
N ALA A 1177 14.92 28.15 13.12
CA ALA A 1177 13.74 28.71 13.75
C ALA A 1177 13.83 28.66 15.29
N GLU A 1178 14.33 27.56 15.85
CA GLU A 1178 14.62 27.44 17.28
C GLU A 1178 15.61 28.51 17.73
N ARG A 1179 16.76 28.60 17.03
CA ARG A 1179 17.79 29.59 17.35
C ARG A 1179 17.26 31.01 17.25
N TYR A 1180 16.49 31.31 16.21
CA TYR A 1180 15.88 32.62 16.01
C TYR A 1180 14.93 32.98 17.15
N LEU A 1181 14.06 32.06 17.57
CA LEU A 1181 13.14 32.28 18.69
C LEU A 1181 13.91 32.44 20.01
N ALA A 1182 14.98 31.68 20.23
CA ALA A 1182 15.83 31.80 21.41
C ALA A 1182 16.64 33.11 21.45
N GLU A 1183 16.97 33.71 20.31
CA GLU A 1183 17.60 35.04 20.22
C GLU A 1183 16.59 36.19 20.41
N MET A 1184 15.28 35.93 20.29
CA MET A 1184 14.20 36.89 20.53
C MET A 1184 13.66 36.89 21.96
N GLU A 1185 13.85 35.80 22.71
CA GLU A 1185 13.59 35.70 24.16
C GLU A 1185 14.72 36.33 24.97
#